data_AF-A0A1R4B3C9-F1
#
_entry.id   AF-A0A1R4B3C9-F1
#
_cell.length_a   1.000
_cell.length_b   1.000
_cell.length_c   1.000
_cell.angle_alpha   90.00
_cell.angle_beta   90.00
_cell.angle_gamma   90.00
#
_symmetry.space_group_name_H-M   'P 1'
#
loop_
_entity.id
_entity.type
_entity.pdbx_description
1 polymer ?
#
loop_
_entity_poly.entity_id
_entity_poly.type
_entity_poly.pdbx_seq_one_letter_code
_entity_poly.pdbx_strand_id
1 'polypeptide(L)'
;MSKKLIPWGWLMVLLFSCQVHAKTYSVATEDDDFIARVLFDAFAYEHHLDIRFNRFDSHKAMLRSVKTGQSDFAVNITYTKERAKTFDFSDPINIEPTYLFSRQSQKHLKDFHKLGVPEEASYIPKLQQAFPSIQLRYYQNLGEARQLLAQGQIEGVVDVFSKLKPLLNDGLNAEMLNRQLLIPPTSIVTAKGHNQEILQALETFALTDKQQKMLRHSVEHYQFQLRRQALRRRVLNSGFNTQKKLTIKLFNQPRYVIYHSNGQVSGMSADVLTKACDILLLPCEIISTADEQWTSMYHNLVSGDIDVLGPIVVSKKRKQTAYFSDSFYHPKAYIIKRSGYKNGTYRDVSQLLAERVGVIKDDFFAELLHKRLPNKALLEFDSQQEMVNALLHHKIDYIVMHRISYSYALGRTPEMMPLTVDKAIGSIEQNNISFGFPKTPKGLALAHLFSDAIALIDTDKIVRKYDVKPELRSIFVIRNNYQQRIKVMSFIVFVMIIAFFLYVRRTMMTDTLTGLFSRRSLFHRFKQGVPANLCVMRIDVLNIKEVNRSFGFDVGDQALKELTKNIKKHWRGKVYRLHSTSFVGVGKMNESRVKAIIDTIEGGVYIDAKRGVDITYQLKINTSMRRQELETLHAVLKKLRNQRHPKS
;
A
#
# COMPACT_ATOMS: atom_id res chain seq x y z
N MET A 1 71.82 -49.97 -12.48
CA MET A 1 70.39 -49.67 -12.73
C MET A 1 70.20 -49.37 -14.22
N SER A 2 69.11 -49.86 -14.79
CA SER A 2 68.72 -49.82 -16.23
C SER A 2 68.18 -48.43 -16.65
N LYS A 3 68.19 -47.94 -17.90
CA LYS A 3 68.81 -48.30 -19.22
C LYS A 3 68.74 -47.03 -20.11
N LYS A 4 69.57 -46.91 -21.16
CA LYS A 4 69.37 -45.96 -22.28
C LYS A 4 68.26 -46.45 -23.22
N LEU A 5 67.57 -45.56 -23.97
CA LEU A 5 67.37 -45.60 -25.44
C LEU A 5 66.24 -44.68 -25.98
N ILE A 6 66.30 -44.45 -27.30
CA ILE A 6 65.53 -43.61 -28.24
C ILE A 6 65.38 -44.49 -29.51
N PRO A 7 64.31 -44.52 -30.35
CA PRO A 7 63.42 -43.42 -30.79
C PRO A 7 61.89 -43.71 -30.94
N TRP A 8 61.14 -42.69 -31.43
CA TRP A 8 59.96 -42.73 -32.34
C TRP A 8 58.55 -43.13 -31.82
N GLY A 9 57.54 -42.48 -32.42
CA GLY A 9 56.11 -42.75 -32.22
C GLY A 9 55.20 -41.69 -32.84
N TRP A 10 54.98 -41.72 -34.15
CA TRP A 10 53.87 -40.99 -34.77
C TRP A 10 52.54 -41.51 -34.18
N LEU A 11 51.63 -40.62 -33.79
CA LEU A 11 50.21 -40.95 -33.77
C LEU A 11 49.40 -39.77 -34.32
N MET A 12 48.78 -39.97 -35.48
CA MET A 12 47.75 -39.08 -35.97
C MET A 12 46.57 -39.07 -35.00
N VAL A 13 46.37 -37.97 -34.28
CA VAL A 13 45.04 -37.66 -33.77
C VAL A 13 44.28 -37.01 -34.92
N LEU A 14 43.56 -37.85 -35.68
CA LEU A 14 42.58 -37.38 -36.64
C LEU A 14 41.55 -36.52 -35.91
N LEU A 15 41.63 -35.21 -36.11
CA LEU A 15 40.59 -34.27 -35.75
C LEU A 15 39.37 -34.53 -36.66
N PHE A 16 38.58 -35.54 -36.30
CA PHE A 16 37.17 -35.60 -36.66
C PHE A 16 36.46 -34.45 -35.96
N SER A 17 36.65 -33.25 -36.52
CA SER A 17 35.81 -32.10 -36.32
C SER A 17 34.47 -32.40 -36.98
N CYS A 18 33.67 -33.20 -36.28
CA CYS A 18 32.28 -33.43 -36.64
C CYS A 18 31.58 -32.07 -36.53
N GLN A 19 31.50 -31.34 -37.65
CA GLN A 19 30.71 -30.13 -37.75
C GLN A 19 29.25 -30.54 -37.57
N VAL A 20 28.78 -30.50 -36.32
CA VAL A 20 27.36 -30.58 -35.99
C VAL A 20 26.70 -29.38 -36.65
N HIS A 21 26.16 -29.61 -37.84
CA HIS A 21 25.40 -28.60 -38.56
C HIS A 21 24.14 -28.35 -37.74
N ALA A 22 24.09 -27.19 -37.07
CA ALA A 22 22.91 -26.74 -36.36
C ALA A 22 21.71 -26.79 -37.31
N LYS A 23 20.61 -27.41 -36.88
CA LYS A 23 19.44 -27.60 -37.74
C LYS A 23 18.81 -26.23 -38.02
N THR A 24 18.90 -25.78 -39.27
CA THR A 24 18.31 -24.53 -39.72
C THR A 24 16.79 -24.64 -39.82
N TYR A 25 16.07 -23.67 -39.26
CA TYR A 25 14.64 -23.46 -39.53
C TYR A 25 14.41 -22.06 -40.13
N SER A 26 13.31 -21.92 -40.85
CA SER A 26 12.94 -20.71 -41.57
C SER A 26 11.62 -20.11 -41.05
N VAL A 27 11.63 -18.81 -40.76
CA VAL A 27 10.49 -18.11 -40.15
C VAL A 27 9.98 -17.05 -41.11
N ALA A 28 8.74 -17.21 -41.55
CA ALA A 28 8.05 -16.24 -42.39
C ALA A 28 7.66 -15.00 -41.55
N THR A 29 7.93 -13.82 -42.10
CA THR A 29 7.69 -12.52 -41.44
C THR A 29 7.08 -11.51 -42.41
N GLU A 30 6.30 -10.58 -41.88
CA GLU A 30 5.74 -9.46 -42.62
C GLU A 30 6.30 -8.14 -42.07
N ASP A 31 6.76 -7.26 -42.98
CA ASP A 31 7.35 -5.95 -42.67
C ASP A 31 8.39 -5.95 -41.53
N ASP A 32 8.10 -5.29 -40.41
CA ASP A 32 8.99 -5.13 -39.26
C ASP A 32 8.54 -6.02 -38.09
N ASP A 33 8.32 -7.32 -38.34
CA ASP A 33 7.93 -8.29 -37.31
C ASP A 33 9.02 -8.44 -36.25
N PHE A 34 8.93 -7.59 -35.24
CA PHE A 34 9.83 -7.53 -34.10
C PHE A 34 9.54 -8.65 -33.10
N ILE A 35 8.29 -9.12 -33.03
CA ILE A 35 7.88 -10.21 -32.13
C ILE A 35 8.51 -11.53 -32.60
N ALA A 36 8.48 -11.80 -33.91
CA ALA A 36 9.16 -12.93 -34.52
C ALA A 36 10.65 -12.97 -34.17
N ARG A 37 11.37 -11.90 -34.46
CA ARG A 37 12.82 -11.80 -34.19
C ARG A 37 13.12 -12.01 -32.71
N VAL A 38 12.52 -11.21 -31.82
CA VAL A 38 12.77 -11.29 -30.38
C VAL A 38 12.50 -12.68 -29.80
N LEU A 39 11.44 -13.36 -30.25
CA LEU A 39 11.10 -14.69 -29.74
C LEU A 39 12.02 -15.77 -30.31
N PHE A 40 12.20 -15.80 -31.63
CA PHE A 40 12.97 -16.86 -32.29
C PHE A 40 14.49 -16.69 -32.12
N ASP A 41 15.03 -15.47 -32.03
CA ASP A 41 16.45 -15.24 -31.69
C ASP A 41 16.76 -15.76 -30.28
N ALA A 42 15.86 -15.51 -29.32
CA ALA A 42 16.01 -16.00 -27.95
C ALA A 42 15.90 -17.54 -27.88
N PHE A 43 15.00 -18.14 -28.67
CA PHE A 43 14.87 -19.60 -28.76
C PHE A 43 16.08 -20.25 -29.44
N ALA A 44 16.55 -19.67 -30.56
CA ALA A 44 17.72 -20.12 -31.30
C ALA A 44 18.98 -20.15 -30.41
N TYR A 45 19.15 -19.11 -29.60
CA TYR A 45 20.24 -19.02 -28.63
C TYR A 45 20.16 -20.09 -27.53
N GLU A 46 18.98 -20.33 -26.95
CA GLU A 46 18.79 -21.31 -25.86
C GLU A 46 18.86 -22.77 -26.34
N HIS A 47 18.50 -23.05 -27.60
CA HIS A 47 18.47 -24.40 -28.19
C HIS A 47 19.56 -24.68 -29.23
N HIS A 48 20.50 -23.75 -29.45
CA HIS A 48 21.61 -23.86 -30.42
C HIS A 48 21.15 -24.18 -31.87
N LEU A 49 20.10 -23.48 -32.32
CA LEU A 49 19.54 -23.62 -33.68
C LEU A 49 19.95 -22.44 -34.58
N ASP A 50 19.93 -22.66 -35.91
CA ASP A 50 20.04 -21.58 -36.91
C ASP A 50 18.61 -21.15 -37.34
N ILE A 51 18.31 -19.85 -37.31
CA ILE A 51 17.01 -19.31 -37.73
C ILE A 51 17.20 -18.30 -38.86
N ARG A 52 16.46 -18.50 -39.95
CA ARG A 52 16.46 -17.59 -41.11
C ARG A 52 15.10 -16.94 -41.28
N PHE A 53 15.06 -15.61 -41.20
CA PHE A 53 13.83 -14.84 -41.41
C PHE A 53 13.59 -14.58 -42.90
N ASN A 54 12.49 -15.11 -43.43
CA ASN A 54 12.02 -14.85 -44.79
C ASN A 54 10.97 -13.74 -44.73
N ARG A 55 11.21 -12.61 -45.39
CA ARG A 55 10.27 -11.48 -45.43
C ARG A 55 9.32 -11.57 -46.63
N PHE A 56 8.05 -11.28 -46.40
CA PHE A 56 7.00 -11.24 -47.43
C PHE A 56 6.24 -9.90 -47.40
N ASP A 57 5.71 -9.49 -48.56
CA ASP A 57 5.02 -8.19 -48.73
C ASP A 57 3.53 -8.20 -48.32
N SER A 58 2.98 -9.37 -47.98
CA SER A 58 1.61 -9.51 -47.48
C SER A 58 1.43 -10.74 -46.59
N HIS A 59 0.55 -10.62 -45.59
CA HIS A 59 0.11 -11.72 -44.72
C HIS A 59 -0.27 -13.01 -45.49
N LYS A 60 -0.94 -12.84 -46.64
CA LYS A 60 -1.38 -13.95 -47.50
C LYS A 60 -0.21 -14.69 -48.17
N ALA A 61 0.82 -13.96 -48.59
CA ALA A 61 2.05 -14.56 -49.12
C ALA A 61 2.85 -15.27 -48.01
N MET A 62 2.93 -14.65 -46.83
CA MET A 62 3.56 -15.23 -45.63
C MET A 62 2.90 -16.54 -45.19
N LEU A 63 1.57 -16.60 -45.12
CA LEU A 63 0.85 -17.84 -44.80
C LEU A 63 0.96 -18.89 -45.92
N ARG A 64 1.05 -18.47 -47.19
CA ARG A 64 1.26 -19.38 -48.31
C ARG A 64 2.62 -20.07 -48.23
N SER A 65 3.69 -19.35 -47.90
CA SER A 65 5.05 -19.93 -47.83
C SER A 65 5.16 -20.99 -46.73
N VAL A 66 4.50 -20.78 -45.58
CA VAL A 66 4.37 -21.83 -44.55
C VAL A 66 3.57 -23.02 -45.07
N LYS A 67 2.41 -22.79 -45.70
CA LYS A 67 1.57 -23.87 -46.24
C LYS A 67 2.30 -24.74 -47.28
N THR A 68 3.23 -24.16 -48.05
CA THR A 68 4.01 -24.87 -49.07
C THR A 68 5.35 -25.41 -48.58
N GLY A 69 5.69 -25.26 -47.29
CA GLY A 69 6.99 -25.67 -46.76
C GLY A 69 8.19 -24.84 -47.24
N GLN A 70 7.93 -23.65 -47.82
CA GLN A 70 8.99 -22.67 -48.12
C GLN A 70 9.44 -21.94 -46.84
N SER A 71 8.62 -21.96 -45.80
CA SER A 71 8.99 -21.52 -44.46
C SER A 71 8.45 -22.49 -43.42
N ASP A 72 9.21 -22.76 -42.37
CA ASP A 72 8.84 -23.72 -41.33
C ASP A 72 7.77 -23.16 -40.39
N PHE A 73 7.90 -21.88 -40.03
CA PHE A 73 7.04 -21.23 -39.05
C PHE A 73 6.54 -19.85 -39.50
N ALA A 74 5.43 -19.42 -38.91
CA ALA A 74 5.04 -18.01 -38.81
C ALA A 74 4.49 -17.72 -37.40
N VAL A 75 4.40 -16.45 -37.04
CA VAL A 75 3.93 -15.96 -35.72
C VAL A 75 2.95 -14.81 -35.92
N ASN A 76 2.33 -14.33 -34.84
CA ASN A 76 1.25 -13.33 -34.86
C ASN A 76 -0.01 -13.84 -35.60
N ILE A 77 -0.21 -15.16 -35.69
CA ILE A 77 -1.36 -15.74 -36.38
C ILE A 77 -2.52 -15.95 -35.41
N THR A 78 -3.63 -15.24 -35.63
CA THR A 78 -4.87 -15.54 -34.91
C THR A 78 -5.44 -16.89 -35.36
N TYR A 79 -5.74 -17.75 -34.39
CA TYR A 79 -6.42 -19.03 -34.60
C TYR A 79 -7.81 -18.85 -35.23
N THR A 80 -8.11 -19.66 -36.24
CA THR A 80 -9.47 -19.87 -36.75
C THR A 80 -9.69 -21.33 -37.10
N LYS A 81 -10.93 -21.81 -37.03
CA LYS A 81 -11.29 -23.18 -37.45
C LYS A 81 -10.91 -23.49 -38.90
N GLU A 82 -10.86 -22.47 -39.76
CA GLU A 82 -10.44 -22.63 -41.16
C GLU A 82 -8.92 -22.77 -41.28
N ARG A 83 -8.15 -21.90 -40.63
CA ARG A 83 -6.67 -21.98 -40.63
C ARG A 83 -6.17 -23.28 -39.99
N ALA A 84 -6.86 -23.81 -38.98
CA ALA A 84 -6.54 -25.10 -38.34
C ALA A 84 -6.73 -26.33 -39.27
N LYS A 85 -7.34 -26.17 -40.45
CA LYS A 85 -7.35 -27.21 -41.49
C LYS A 85 -6.01 -27.33 -42.21
N THR A 86 -5.25 -26.23 -42.33
CA THR A 86 -4.00 -26.14 -43.10
C THR A 86 -2.74 -26.01 -42.25
N PHE A 87 -2.86 -25.57 -41.00
CA PHE A 87 -1.74 -25.34 -40.09
C PHE A 87 -1.97 -26.02 -38.75
N ASP A 88 -0.90 -26.45 -38.11
CA ASP A 88 -0.89 -26.74 -36.67
C ASP A 88 -0.50 -25.46 -35.93
N PHE A 89 -1.14 -25.24 -34.78
CA PHE A 89 -1.05 -24.02 -33.98
C PHE A 89 -0.44 -24.34 -32.62
N SER A 90 0.40 -23.43 -32.11
CA SER A 90 0.67 -23.37 -30.68
C SER A 90 -0.54 -22.83 -29.93
N ASP A 91 -0.56 -23.02 -28.61
CA ASP A 91 -1.35 -22.19 -27.71
C ASP A 91 -1.01 -20.68 -27.92
N PRO A 92 -1.93 -19.75 -27.60
CA PRO A 92 -1.71 -18.33 -27.87
C PRO A 92 -0.63 -17.74 -26.97
N ILE A 93 0.48 -17.28 -27.58
CA ILE A 93 1.69 -16.84 -26.88
C ILE A 93 1.75 -15.32 -26.63
N ASN A 94 0.99 -14.52 -27.37
CA ASN A 94 0.98 -13.06 -27.24
C ASN A 94 -0.37 -12.45 -27.67
N ILE A 95 -0.54 -11.15 -27.41
CA ILE A 95 -1.56 -10.32 -28.06
C ILE A 95 -0.80 -9.28 -28.88
N GLU A 96 -1.06 -9.20 -30.18
CA GLU A 96 -0.40 -8.21 -31.02
C GLU A 96 -0.96 -6.79 -30.76
N PRO A 97 -0.10 -5.78 -30.54
CA PRO A 97 -0.54 -4.39 -30.47
C PRO A 97 -1.22 -3.95 -31.78
N THR A 98 -2.46 -3.44 -31.69
CA THR A 98 -3.23 -2.93 -32.82
C THR A 98 -3.43 -1.44 -32.66
N TYR A 99 -3.28 -0.67 -33.74
CA TYR A 99 -3.26 0.78 -33.73
C TYR A 99 -4.24 1.37 -34.74
N LEU A 100 -4.79 2.53 -34.38
CA LEU A 100 -5.38 3.47 -35.31
C LEU A 100 -4.30 4.46 -35.77
N PHE A 101 -4.03 4.45 -37.06
CA PHE A 101 -3.10 5.33 -37.75
C PHE A 101 -3.86 6.47 -38.44
N SER A 102 -3.51 7.71 -38.12
CA SER A 102 -4.18 8.88 -38.69
C SER A 102 -3.26 10.11 -38.75
N ARG A 103 -3.63 11.14 -39.52
CA ARG A 103 -2.96 12.45 -39.48
C ARG A 103 -3.38 13.31 -38.28
N GLN A 104 -4.43 12.93 -37.55
CA GLN A 104 -5.08 13.74 -36.52
C GLN A 104 -4.98 13.05 -35.16
N SER A 105 -3.98 13.44 -34.36
CA SER A 105 -3.67 12.78 -33.09
C SER A 105 -4.73 12.90 -32.00
N GLN A 106 -5.64 13.87 -32.10
CA GLN A 106 -6.70 14.13 -31.10
C GLN A 106 -8.06 13.48 -31.44
N LYS A 107 -8.21 12.81 -32.59
CA LYS A 107 -9.42 12.02 -32.87
C LYS A 107 -9.26 10.63 -32.26
N HIS A 108 -10.23 10.19 -31.47
CA HIS A 108 -10.34 8.80 -31.05
C HIS A 108 -11.06 7.97 -32.10
N LEU A 109 -10.94 6.64 -32.05
CA LEU A 109 -11.58 5.69 -32.97
C LEU A 109 -13.07 6.00 -33.30
N LYS A 110 -13.85 6.42 -32.29
CA LYS A 110 -15.28 6.79 -32.43
C LYS A 110 -15.55 8.04 -33.29
N ASP A 111 -14.55 8.89 -33.50
CA ASP A 111 -14.63 10.19 -34.18
C ASP A 111 -14.30 10.07 -35.70
N PHE A 112 -14.08 8.84 -36.18
CA PHE A 112 -13.86 8.50 -37.59
C PHE A 112 -15.14 7.98 -38.23
N HIS A 113 -15.27 8.15 -39.54
CA HIS A 113 -16.41 7.68 -40.34
C HIS A 113 -15.97 6.69 -41.42
N LYS A 114 -14.74 6.82 -41.94
CA LYS A 114 -14.16 5.90 -42.93
C LYS A 114 -12.76 5.43 -42.52
N LEU A 115 -12.59 4.12 -42.33
CA LEU A 115 -11.31 3.52 -41.94
C LEU A 115 -10.85 2.46 -42.96
N GLY A 116 -9.55 2.48 -43.27
CA GLY A 116 -8.89 1.39 -43.97
C GLY A 116 -8.59 0.24 -43.01
N VAL A 117 -8.81 -1.00 -43.43
CA VAL A 117 -8.42 -2.23 -42.71
C VAL A 117 -7.88 -3.26 -43.70
N PRO A 118 -6.93 -4.14 -43.32
CA PRO A 118 -6.48 -5.21 -44.20
C PRO A 118 -7.56 -6.29 -44.32
N GLU A 119 -7.77 -6.85 -45.52
CA GLU A 119 -8.92 -7.71 -45.88
C GLU A 119 -9.17 -8.88 -44.91
N GLU A 120 -8.11 -9.52 -44.37
CA GLU A 120 -8.19 -10.70 -43.51
C GLU A 120 -7.92 -10.43 -42.00
N ALA A 121 -8.02 -9.19 -41.53
CA ALA A 121 -7.78 -8.85 -40.12
C ALA A 121 -8.77 -9.51 -39.14
N SER A 122 -8.24 -10.24 -38.15
CA SER A 122 -9.04 -10.96 -37.15
C SER A 122 -9.84 -10.06 -36.20
N TYR A 123 -9.47 -8.78 -36.07
CA TYR A 123 -10.21 -7.80 -35.27
C TYR A 123 -11.40 -7.15 -36.00
N ILE A 124 -11.56 -7.33 -37.33
CA ILE A 124 -12.65 -6.70 -38.11
C ILE A 124 -14.04 -6.95 -37.50
N PRO A 125 -14.44 -8.20 -37.13
CA PRO A 125 -15.76 -8.44 -36.56
C PRO A 125 -15.97 -7.70 -35.23
N LYS A 126 -14.89 -7.50 -34.44
CA LYS A 126 -14.95 -6.77 -33.16
C LYS A 126 -14.99 -5.26 -33.36
N LEU A 127 -14.29 -4.74 -34.37
CA LEU A 127 -14.37 -3.35 -34.79
C LEU A 127 -15.78 -3.00 -35.28
N GLN A 128 -16.37 -3.82 -36.16
CA GLN A 128 -17.74 -3.64 -36.66
C GLN A 128 -18.79 -3.78 -35.55
N GLN A 129 -18.62 -4.74 -34.63
CA GLN A 129 -19.53 -4.93 -33.49
C GLN A 129 -19.50 -3.72 -32.53
N ALA A 130 -18.32 -3.14 -32.28
CA ALA A 130 -18.17 -2.02 -31.35
C ALA A 130 -18.50 -0.66 -31.99
N PHE A 131 -18.26 -0.50 -33.29
CA PHE A 131 -18.40 0.76 -34.02
C PHE A 131 -19.14 0.57 -35.37
N PRO A 132 -20.43 0.18 -35.36
CA PRO A 132 -21.18 -0.16 -36.56
C PRO A 132 -21.44 1.02 -37.51
N SER A 133 -21.24 2.25 -37.05
CA SER A 133 -21.35 3.47 -37.88
C SER A 133 -20.12 3.74 -38.75
N ILE A 134 -19.00 3.05 -38.52
CA ILE A 134 -17.77 3.27 -39.29
C ILE A 134 -17.80 2.43 -40.56
N GLN A 135 -17.66 3.09 -41.71
CA GLN A 135 -17.50 2.43 -43.01
C GLN A 135 -16.07 1.91 -43.15
N LEU A 136 -15.91 0.60 -43.30
CA LEU A 136 -14.62 -0.02 -43.52
C LEU A 136 -14.31 -0.12 -45.03
N ARG A 137 -13.07 0.19 -45.40
CA ARG A 137 -12.50 -0.07 -46.73
C ARG A 137 -11.37 -1.08 -46.58
N TYR A 138 -11.47 -2.19 -47.29
CA TYR A 138 -10.46 -3.22 -47.27
C TYR A 138 -9.29 -2.85 -48.17
N TYR A 139 -8.07 -3.26 -47.80
CA TYR A 139 -6.88 -3.22 -48.64
C TYR A 139 -6.06 -4.50 -48.50
N GLN A 140 -5.20 -4.77 -49.48
CA GLN A 140 -4.35 -5.97 -49.55
C GLN A 140 -2.89 -5.70 -49.16
N ASN A 141 -2.43 -4.46 -49.31
CA ASN A 141 -1.06 -4.07 -48.97
C ASN A 141 -0.97 -2.59 -48.54
N LEU A 142 0.17 -2.18 -47.95
CA LEU A 142 0.39 -0.81 -47.49
C LEU A 142 0.37 0.24 -48.62
N GLY A 143 0.70 -0.12 -49.86
CA GLY A 143 0.65 0.79 -51.01
C GLY A 143 -0.78 1.23 -51.31
N GLU A 144 -1.71 0.28 -51.33
CA GLU A 144 -3.15 0.55 -51.47
C GLU A 144 -3.70 1.36 -50.29
N ALA A 145 -3.34 1.02 -49.04
CA ALA A 145 -3.73 1.79 -47.86
C ALA A 145 -3.28 3.27 -47.94
N ARG A 146 -2.05 3.51 -48.40
CA ARG A 146 -1.51 4.86 -48.66
C ARG A 146 -2.28 5.59 -49.76
N GLN A 147 -2.64 4.90 -50.84
CA GLN A 147 -3.44 5.47 -51.93
C GLN A 147 -4.84 5.88 -51.45
N LEU A 148 -5.52 5.02 -50.68
CA LEU A 148 -6.83 5.32 -50.10
C LEU A 148 -6.78 6.53 -49.15
N LEU A 149 -5.73 6.65 -48.33
CA LEU A 149 -5.47 7.83 -47.48
C LEU A 149 -5.21 9.08 -48.31
N ALA A 150 -4.36 8.99 -49.34
CA ALA A 150 -3.98 10.13 -50.18
C ALA A 150 -5.16 10.69 -51.00
N GLN A 151 -6.06 9.80 -51.44
CA GLN A 151 -7.30 10.16 -52.15
C GLN A 151 -8.44 10.60 -51.22
N GLY A 152 -8.25 10.60 -49.90
CA GLY A 152 -9.30 10.94 -48.94
C GLY A 152 -10.49 9.95 -48.90
N GLN A 153 -10.31 8.73 -49.42
CA GLN A 153 -11.33 7.69 -49.36
C GLN A 153 -11.50 7.14 -47.94
N ILE A 154 -10.45 7.22 -47.13
CA ILE A 154 -10.40 6.87 -45.70
C ILE A 154 -9.72 8.00 -44.92
N GLU A 155 -10.12 8.19 -43.66
CA GLU A 155 -9.58 9.20 -42.75
C GLU A 155 -8.39 8.67 -41.93
N GLY A 156 -8.31 7.34 -41.77
CA GLY A 156 -7.30 6.63 -41.02
C GLY A 156 -7.25 5.16 -41.42
N VAL A 157 -6.24 4.45 -40.92
CA VAL A 157 -6.02 3.02 -41.12
C VAL A 157 -5.99 2.35 -39.75
N VAL A 158 -6.68 1.23 -39.57
CA VAL A 158 -6.42 0.34 -38.43
C VAL A 158 -5.52 -0.79 -38.92
N ASP A 159 -4.41 -1.02 -38.24
CA ASP A 159 -3.53 -2.16 -38.51
C ASP A 159 -2.68 -2.56 -37.30
N VAL A 160 -1.94 -3.66 -37.43
CA VAL A 160 -1.18 -4.33 -36.38
C VAL A 160 0.24 -3.77 -36.21
N PHE A 161 1.02 -4.37 -35.30
CA PHE A 161 2.29 -3.83 -34.81
C PHE A 161 3.38 -3.82 -35.88
N SER A 162 3.44 -4.82 -36.77
CA SER A 162 4.38 -4.88 -37.89
C SER A 162 4.34 -3.64 -38.80
N LYS A 163 3.18 -2.95 -38.85
CA LYS A 163 2.94 -1.74 -39.67
C LYS A 163 3.22 -0.44 -38.93
N LEU A 164 3.51 -0.48 -37.62
CA LEU A 164 3.79 0.71 -36.80
C LEU A 164 4.93 1.55 -37.39
N LYS A 165 6.06 0.92 -37.71
CA LYS A 165 7.24 1.62 -38.23
C LYS A 165 7.02 2.27 -39.61
N PRO A 166 6.51 1.59 -40.65
CA PRO A 166 6.26 2.25 -41.94
C PRO A 166 5.21 3.37 -41.85
N LEU A 167 4.09 3.18 -41.15
CA LEU A 167 3.05 4.20 -41.06
C LEU A 167 3.48 5.43 -40.22
N LEU A 168 4.32 5.25 -39.20
CA LEU A 168 4.99 6.36 -38.50
C LEU A 168 6.09 7.06 -39.33
N ASN A 169 6.66 6.39 -40.33
CA ASN A 169 7.57 7.01 -41.31
C ASN A 169 6.79 7.83 -42.35
N ASP A 170 5.57 7.42 -42.69
CA ASP A 170 4.63 8.17 -43.54
C ASP A 170 4.05 9.43 -42.84
N GLY A 171 4.50 9.73 -41.62
CA GLY A 171 4.10 10.92 -40.85
C GLY A 171 2.77 10.78 -40.11
N LEU A 172 2.15 9.59 -40.09
CA LEU A 172 0.94 9.34 -39.32
C LEU A 172 1.27 9.27 -37.81
N ASN A 173 0.27 9.57 -36.98
CA ASN A 173 0.26 9.22 -35.57
C ASN A 173 -0.30 7.79 -35.37
N ALA A 174 -0.07 7.19 -34.20
CA ALA A 174 -0.62 5.89 -33.82
C ALA A 174 -1.27 5.95 -32.42
N GLU A 175 -2.59 5.70 -32.34
CA GLU A 175 -3.35 5.47 -31.09
C GLU A 175 -3.49 3.96 -30.85
N MET A 176 -3.19 3.47 -29.65
CA MET A 176 -3.28 2.04 -29.33
C MET A 176 -4.72 1.62 -29.02
N LEU A 177 -5.23 0.61 -29.72
CA LEU A 177 -6.62 0.15 -29.63
C LEU A 177 -6.84 -1.05 -28.70
N ASN A 178 -5.80 -1.72 -28.20
CA ASN A 178 -5.95 -2.93 -27.35
C ASN A 178 -6.70 -2.71 -26.02
N ARG A 179 -6.97 -1.46 -25.62
CA ARG A 179 -7.83 -1.11 -24.47
C ARG A 179 -9.27 -0.72 -24.87
N GLN A 180 -9.53 -0.51 -26.16
CA GLN A 180 -10.81 -0.07 -26.74
C GLN A 180 -11.50 -1.20 -27.52
N LEU A 181 -10.72 -2.09 -28.13
CA LEU A 181 -11.15 -3.26 -28.88
C LEU A 181 -10.64 -4.54 -28.22
N LEU A 182 -11.48 -5.58 -28.22
CA LEU A 182 -11.05 -6.93 -27.85
C LEU A 182 -10.25 -7.54 -29.02
N ILE A 183 -8.94 -7.35 -28.99
CA ILE A 183 -8.00 -7.96 -29.94
C ILE A 183 -7.78 -9.42 -29.53
N PRO A 184 -8.00 -10.40 -30.44
CA PRO A 184 -7.76 -11.81 -30.13
C PRO A 184 -6.25 -12.07 -29.98
N PRO A 185 -5.84 -13.03 -29.12
CA PRO A 185 -4.44 -13.41 -29.01
C PRO A 185 -3.97 -14.19 -30.24
N THR A 186 -2.65 -14.33 -30.36
CA THR A 186 -1.96 -14.89 -31.52
C THR A 186 -1.03 -16.03 -31.13
N SER A 187 -0.86 -16.97 -32.05
CA SER A 187 -0.04 -18.17 -31.90
C SER A 187 1.13 -18.19 -32.88
N ILE A 188 2.04 -19.13 -32.66
CA ILE A 188 2.97 -19.64 -33.68
C ILE A 188 2.22 -20.69 -34.51
N VAL A 189 2.53 -20.80 -35.80
CA VAL A 189 2.03 -21.85 -36.68
C VAL A 189 3.14 -22.53 -37.47
N THR A 190 2.88 -23.77 -37.87
CA THR A 190 3.66 -24.59 -38.80
C THR A 190 2.71 -25.21 -39.83
N ALA A 191 3.23 -25.74 -40.94
CA ALA A 191 2.45 -26.56 -41.85
C ALA A 191 1.87 -27.77 -41.11
N LYS A 192 0.63 -28.14 -41.40
CA LYS A 192 -0.05 -29.25 -40.71
C LYS A 192 0.74 -30.55 -40.79
N GLY A 193 0.94 -31.22 -39.65
CA GLY A 193 1.75 -32.43 -39.53
C GLY A 193 3.26 -32.25 -39.60
N HIS A 194 3.77 -31.00 -39.65
CA HIS A 194 5.21 -30.70 -39.79
C HIS A 194 5.74 -29.96 -38.56
N ASN A 195 7.00 -30.21 -38.19
CA ASN A 195 7.72 -29.51 -37.12
C ASN A 195 7.00 -29.48 -35.74
N GLN A 196 6.08 -30.41 -35.46
CA GLN A 196 5.24 -30.41 -34.26
C GLN A 196 6.05 -30.42 -32.95
N GLU A 197 7.11 -31.22 -32.87
CA GLU A 197 8.01 -31.27 -31.70
C GLU A 197 8.64 -29.90 -31.39
N ILE A 198 9.05 -29.18 -32.44
CA ILE A 198 9.70 -27.86 -32.31
C ILE A 198 8.66 -26.78 -32.03
N LEU A 199 7.46 -26.87 -32.61
CA LEU A 199 6.33 -26.01 -32.26
C LEU A 199 6.00 -26.11 -30.75
N GLN A 200 5.96 -27.34 -30.21
CA GLN A 200 5.69 -27.57 -28.79
C GLN A 200 6.85 -27.09 -27.89
N ALA A 201 8.10 -27.23 -28.33
CA ALA A 201 9.26 -26.66 -27.64
C ALA A 201 9.23 -25.11 -27.64
N LEU A 202 8.94 -24.49 -28.79
CA LEU A 202 8.76 -23.05 -28.95
C LEU A 202 7.63 -22.52 -28.05
N GLU A 203 6.48 -23.20 -28.02
CA GLU A 203 5.35 -22.87 -27.15
C GLU A 203 5.76 -22.90 -25.68
N THR A 204 6.34 -24.02 -25.24
CA THR A 204 6.77 -24.22 -23.84
C THR A 204 7.76 -23.13 -23.42
N PHE A 205 8.72 -22.79 -24.29
CA PHE A 205 9.68 -21.71 -24.10
C PHE A 205 9.00 -20.32 -24.03
N ALA A 206 8.13 -20.01 -25.00
CA ALA A 206 7.46 -18.71 -25.14
C ALA A 206 6.51 -18.41 -23.97
N LEU A 207 5.87 -19.43 -23.41
CA LEU A 207 4.94 -19.30 -22.28
C LEU A 207 5.62 -19.23 -20.90
N THR A 208 6.96 -19.38 -20.83
CA THR A 208 7.67 -19.17 -19.56
C THR A 208 7.56 -17.75 -19.04
N ASP A 209 7.52 -17.63 -17.72
CA ASP A 209 7.46 -16.36 -16.99
C ASP A 209 8.59 -15.38 -17.36
N LYS A 210 9.77 -15.92 -17.72
CA LYS A 210 10.95 -15.20 -18.23
C LYS A 210 10.66 -14.60 -19.60
N GLN A 211 10.24 -15.43 -20.58
CA GLN A 211 10.04 -14.96 -21.95
C GLN A 211 8.79 -14.09 -22.09
N GLN A 212 7.72 -14.33 -21.34
CA GLN A 212 6.55 -13.44 -21.29
C GLN A 212 6.86 -12.05 -20.75
N LYS A 213 7.73 -11.92 -19.73
CA LYS A 213 8.21 -10.62 -19.24
C LYS A 213 9.15 -9.96 -20.25
N MET A 214 10.06 -10.72 -20.84
CA MET A 214 11.01 -10.25 -21.86
C MET A 214 10.28 -9.70 -23.08
N LEU A 215 9.37 -10.48 -23.68
CA LEU A 215 8.62 -10.08 -24.87
C LEU A 215 7.79 -8.81 -24.60
N ARG A 216 7.08 -8.75 -23.46
CA ARG A 216 6.30 -7.58 -23.06
C ARG A 216 7.16 -6.32 -22.98
N HIS A 217 8.26 -6.36 -22.23
CA HIS A 217 9.15 -5.21 -22.07
C HIS A 217 9.86 -4.82 -23.38
N SER A 218 10.25 -5.78 -24.20
CA SER A 218 10.86 -5.52 -25.51
C SER A 218 9.89 -4.82 -26.45
N VAL A 219 8.63 -5.29 -26.54
CA VAL A 219 7.57 -4.66 -27.35
C VAL A 219 7.21 -3.28 -26.82
N GLU A 220 6.99 -3.14 -25.50
CA GLU A 220 6.74 -1.85 -24.83
C GLU A 220 7.86 -0.83 -25.09
N HIS A 221 9.12 -1.27 -25.05
CA HIS A 221 10.26 -0.42 -25.33
C HIS A 221 10.35 -0.05 -26.81
N TYR A 222 10.27 -1.02 -27.72
CA TYR A 222 10.43 -0.79 -29.17
C TYR A 222 9.32 0.12 -29.72
N GLN A 223 8.06 -0.12 -29.35
CA GLN A 223 6.95 0.75 -29.76
C GLN A 223 7.11 2.18 -29.23
N PHE A 224 7.64 2.34 -28.00
CA PHE A 224 7.91 3.65 -27.40
C PHE A 224 9.02 4.38 -28.17
N GLN A 225 10.12 3.70 -28.52
CA GLN A 225 11.20 4.30 -29.31
C GLN A 225 10.71 4.76 -30.68
N LEU A 226 9.97 3.91 -31.41
CA LEU A 226 9.42 4.25 -32.73
C LEU A 226 8.50 5.47 -32.67
N ARG A 227 7.51 5.47 -31.76
CA ARG A 227 6.56 6.59 -31.60
C ARG A 227 7.27 7.87 -31.13
N ARG A 228 8.24 7.78 -30.21
CA ARG A 228 9.08 8.92 -29.75
C ARG A 228 9.93 9.50 -30.88
N GLN A 229 10.56 8.66 -31.70
CA GLN A 229 11.36 9.12 -32.85
C GLN A 229 10.47 9.78 -33.90
N ALA A 230 9.31 9.19 -34.22
CA ALA A 230 8.34 9.77 -35.14
C ALA A 230 7.81 11.12 -34.66
N LEU A 231 7.49 11.24 -33.36
CA LEU A 231 7.09 12.50 -32.74
C LEU A 231 8.21 13.56 -32.80
N ARG A 232 9.46 13.21 -32.49
CA ARG A 232 10.62 14.12 -32.62
C ARG A 232 10.84 14.60 -34.07
N ARG A 233 10.63 13.73 -35.07
CA ARG A 233 10.62 14.15 -36.49
C ARG A 233 9.49 15.13 -36.80
N ARG A 234 8.28 14.92 -36.23
CA ARG A 234 7.16 15.88 -36.35
C ARG A 234 7.48 17.23 -35.69
N VAL A 235 8.21 17.24 -34.56
CA VAL A 235 8.72 18.48 -33.94
C VAL A 235 9.67 19.22 -34.88
N LEU A 236 10.66 18.54 -35.47
CA LEU A 236 11.58 19.16 -36.44
C LEU A 236 10.84 19.71 -37.68
N ASN A 237 9.90 18.92 -38.22
CA ASN A 237 9.12 19.30 -39.41
C ASN A 237 8.07 20.39 -39.14
N SER A 238 7.82 20.77 -37.88
CA SER A 238 6.89 21.84 -37.51
C SER A 238 7.43 23.26 -37.76
N GLY A 239 8.73 23.39 -38.04
CA GLY A 239 9.40 24.69 -38.19
C GLY A 239 9.65 25.44 -36.87
N PHE A 240 9.41 24.80 -35.72
CA PHE A 240 9.76 25.40 -34.43
C PHE A 240 11.27 25.56 -34.25
N ASN A 241 11.68 26.74 -33.75
CA ASN A 241 13.04 26.94 -33.27
C ASN A 241 13.26 26.13 -31.99
N THR A 242 13.89 24.96 -32.13
CA THR A 242 14.18 24.01 -31.03
C THR A 242 15.21 24.53 -30.02
N GLN A 243 15.87 25.66 -30.28
CA GLN A 243 16.76 26.34 -29.33
C GLN A 243 16.01 27.37 -28.47
N LYS A 244 14.85 27.86 -28.90
CA LYS A 244 14.05 28.80 -28.11
C LYS A 244 13.29 28.05 -27.02
N LYS A 245 13.61 28.36 -25.75
CA LYS A 245 12.88 27.87 -24.59
C LYS A 245 11.39 28.21 -24.70
N LEU A 246 10.53 27.21 -24.47
CA LEU A 246 9.11 27.42 -24.25
C LEU A 246 8.88 28.01 -22.87
N THR A 247 8.14 29.12 -22.79
CA THR A 247 7.79 29.78 -21.53
C THR A 247 6.56 29.15 -20.91
N ILE A 248 6.67 28.70 -19.66
CA ILE A 248 5.64 27.91 -19.01
C ILE A 248 5.27 28.51 -17.66
N LYS A 249 3.96 28.63 -17.39
CA LYS A 249 3.46 28.87 -16.04
C LYS A 249 2.77 27.63 -15.50
N LEU A 250 3.13 27.26 -14.27
CA LEU A 250 2.51 26.19 -13.51
C LEU A 250 1.81 26.75 -12.27
N PHE A 251 0.47 26.72 -12.28
CA PHE A 251 -0.32 27.19 -11.16
C PHE A 251 -0.09 26.33 -9.91
N ASN A 252 0.26 26.98 -8.80
CA ASN A 252 0.59 26.33 -7.53
C ASN A 252 -0.65 25.71 -6.86
N GLN A 253 -0.98 24.47 -7.23
CA GLN A 253 -2.09 23.72 -6.67
C GLN A 253 -1.57 22.40 -6.06
N PRO A 254 -1.63 22.20 -4.73
CA PRO A 254 -0.97 21.08 -4.08
C PRO A 254 -1.31 19.70 -4.64
N ARG A 255 -0.29 18.82 -4.67
CA ARG A 255 -0.25 17.51 -5.37
C ARG A 255 -0.20 17.60 -6.91
N TYR A 256 -0.72 18.65 -7.53
CA TYR A 256 -0.56 18.89 -8.98
C TYR A 256 0.75 19.61 -9.30
N VAL A 257 1.04 20.67 -8.55
CA VAL A 257 2.25 21.50 -8.63
C VAL A 257 2.63 21.88 -7.20
N ILE A 258 3.91 21.78 -6.89
CA ILE A 258 4.51 22.08 -5.59
C ILE A 258 5.85 22.74 -5.89
N TYR A 259 5.96 24.02 -5.51
CA TYR A 259 7.23 24.73 -5.49
C TYR A 259 8.00 24.40 -4.21
N HIS A 260 9.28 24.05 -4.34
CA HIS A 260 10.16 23.74 -3.23
C HIS A 260 11.14 24.90 -2.99
N SER A 261 11.62 25.05 -1.76
CA SER A 261 12.53 26.13 -1.36
C SER A 261 13.89 26.10 -2.08
N ASN A 262 14.26 24.98 -2.70
CA ASN A 262 15.44 24.82 -3.54
C ASN A 262 15.22 25.23 -5.02
N GLY A 263 14.08 25.86 -5.34
CA GLY A 263 13.72 26.25 -6.70
C GLY A 263 13.20 25.13 -7.60
N GLN A 264 13.15 23.88 -7.13
CA GLN A 264 12.57 22.78 -7.89
C GLN A 264 11.03 22.85 -7.88
N VAL A 265 10.42 22.36 -8.96
CA VAL A 265 8.97 22.20 -9.07
C VAL A 265 8.66 20.72 -9.26
N SER A 266 7.75 20.16 -8.46
CA SER A 266 7.29 18.77 -8.62
C SER A 266 5.79 18.63 -8.36
N GLY A 267 5.21 17.48 -8.71
CA GLY A 267 3.76 17.29 -8.64
C GLY A 267 3.25 16.58 -9.88
N MET A 268 2.00 16.15 -9.86
CA MET A 268 1.41 15.39 -10.97
C MET A 268 1.55 16.10 -12.33
N SER A 269 1.24 17.40 -12.39
CA SER A 269 1.32 18.19 -13.61
C SER A 269 2.75 18.58 -13.98
N ALA A 270 3.60 18.85 -12.98
CA ALA A 270 5.02 19.14 -13.23
C ALA A 270 5.78 17.91 -13.76
N ASP A 271 5.52 16.72 -13.21
CA ASP A 271 6.11 15.45 -13.65
C ASP A 271 5.64 15.07 -15.08
N VAL A 272 4.35 15.28 -15.42
CA VAL A 272 3.84 15.08 -16.79
C VAL A 272 4.45 16.10 -17.75
N LEU A 273 4.50 17.39 -17.39
CA LEU A 273 5.10 18.44 -18.21
C LEU A 273 6.56 18.13 -18.53
N THR A 274 7.36 17.82 -17.51
CA THR A 274 8.79 17.52 -17.64
C THR A 274 9.02 16.36 -18.62
N LYS A 275 8.20 15.30 -18.50
CA LYS A 275 8.26 14.16 -19.40
C LYS A 275 7.81 14.49 -20.82
N ALA A 276 6.79 15.34 -20.99
CA ALA A 276 6.35 15.77 -22.32
C ALA A 276 7.47 16.56 -23.03
N CYS A 277 8.12 17.49 -22.34
CA CYS A 277 9.25 18.26 -22.86
C CYS A 277 10.45 17.35 -23.23
N ASP A 278 10.82 16.37 -22.40
CA ASP A 278 11.88 15.38 -22.72
C ASP A 278 11.53 14.51 -23.95
N ILE A 279 10.29 14.00 -24.01
CA ILE A 279 9.82 13.22 -25.16
C ILE A 279 9.91 14.04 -26.45
N LEU A 280 9.52 15.32 -26.40
CA LEU A 280 9.54 16.24 -27.54
C LEU A 280 10.94 16.80 -27.88
N LEU A 281 11.90 16.74 -26.96
CA LEU A 281 13.17 17.50 -27.01
C LEU A 281 12.95 19.02 -27.20
N LEU A 282 11.92 19.56 -26.54
CA LEU A 282 11.70 21.01 -26.50
C LEU A 282 12.24 21.55 -25.18
N PRO A 283 13.15 22.54 -25.19
CA PRO A 283 13.61 23.17 -23.96
C PRO A 283 12.45 23.94 -23.33
N CYS A 284 12.18 23.65 -22.06
CA CYS A 284 11.02 24.16 -21.32
C CYS A 284 11.48 24.90 -20.07
N GLU A 285 10.91 26.08 -19.82
CA GLU A 285 11.28 26.96 -18.71
C GLU A 285 10.05 27.37 -17.91
N ILE A 286 10.03 27.01 -16.62
CA ILE A 286 8.96 27.38 -15.70
C ILE A 286 9.30 28.77 -15.13
N ILE A 287 8.51 29.77 -15.47
CA ILE A 287 8.75 31.18 -15.11
C ILE A 287 7.79 31.71 -14.02
N SER A 288 6.87 30.88 -13.55
CA SER A 288 5.91 31.20 -12.49
C SER A 288 6.45 30.92 -11.09
N THR A 289 5.87 31.57 -10.08
CA THR A 289 6.19 31.39 -8.65
C THR A 289 5.04 30.76 -7.87
N ALA A 290 5.27 30.50 -6.57
CA ALA A 290 4.29 29.88 -5.68
C ALA A 290 3.06 30.77 -5.40
N ASP A 291 3.22 32.09 -5.41
CA ASP A 291 2.22 33.07 -4.97
C ASP A 291 1.51 33.79 -6.13
N GLU A 292 1.86 33.43 -7.37
CA GLU A 292 1.30 34.03 -8.57
C GLU A 292 -0.18 33.65 -8.78
N GLN A 293 -1.00 34.66 -9.07
CA GLN A 293 -2.45 34.53 -9.15
C GLN A 293 -2.91 33.85 -10.44
N TRP A 294 -3.89 32.93 -10.34
CA TRP A 294 -4.40 32.16 -11.47
C TRP A 294 -4.93 33.04 -12.61
N THR A 295 -5.63 34.12 -12.27
CA THR A 295 -6.19 35.10 -13.22
C THR A 295 -5.10 35.78 -14.07
N SER A 296 -3.98 36.14 -13.45
CA SER A 296 -2.80 36.68 -14.13
C SER A 296 -2.19 35.66 -15.09
N MET A 297 -1.94 34.43 -14.61
CA MET A 297 -1.41 33.35 -15.46
C MET A 297 -2.30 33.06 -16.67
N TYR A 298 -3.62 33.07 -16.48
CA TYR A 298 -4.58 32.83 -17.55
C TYR A 298 -4.67 34.01 -18.53
N HIS A 299 -4.53 35.25 -18.06
CA HIS A 299 -4.40 36.41 -18.93
C HIS A 299 -3.17 36.29 -19.83
N ASN A 300 -1.99 35.97 -19.27
CA ASN A 300 -0.76 35.76 -20.04
C ASN A 300 -0.88 34.66 -21.11
N LEU A 301 -1.69 33.61 -20.85
CA LEU A 301 -1.96 32.57 -21.84
C LEU A 301 -2.80 33.10 -23.01
N VAL A 302 -3.80 33.94 -22.73
CA VAL A 302 -4.73 34.47 -23.72
C VAL A 302 -4.10 35.59 -24.55
N SER A 303 -3.24 36.43 -23.96
CA SER A 303 -2.41 37.41 -24.67
C SER A 303 -1.31 36.76 -25.52
N GLY A 304 -0.83 35.58 -25.12
CA GLY A 304 0.27 34.87 -25.77
C GLY A 304 1.66 35.19 -25.22
N ASP A 305 1.74 35.82 -24.04
CA ASP A 305 3.01 36.09 -23.34
C ASP A 305 3.72 34.79 -22.89
N ILE A 306 2.96 33.70 -22.73
CA ILE A 306 3.45 32.37 -22.37
C ILE A 306 3.03 31.30 -23.37
N ASP A 307 3.89 30.30 -23.58
CA ASP A 307 3.61 29.21 -24.50
C ASP A 307 2.68 28.13 -23.91
N VAL A 308 2.77 27.87 -22.60
CA VAL A 308 2.04 26.79 -21.92
C VAL A 308 1.58 27.22 -20.51
N LEU A 309 0.34 26.87 -20.16
CA LEU A 309 -0.20 26.97 -18.80
C LEU A 309 -0.70 25.60 -18.31
N GLY A 310 -0.42 25.24 -17.06
CA GLY A 310 -1.04 24.08 -16.43
C GLY A 310 -0.98 24.10 -14.90
N PRO A 311 -1.62 23.15 -14.21
CA PRO A 311 -2.81 22.44 -14.67
C PRO A 311 -3.93 23.43 -15.03
N ILE A 312 -4.72 23.12 -16.04
CA ILE A 312 -5.94 23.87 -16.35
C ILE A 312 -7.12 22.92 -16.53
N VAL A 313 -8.24 23.26 -15.89
CA VAL A 313 -9.53 22.56 -16.10
C VAL A 313 -10.10 22.99 -17.44
N VAL A 314 -10.36 22.02 -18.32
CA VAL A 314 -10.98 22.23 -19.64
C VAL A 314 -12.47 22.55 -19.45
N SER A 315 -12.93 23.73 -19.87
CA SER A 315 -14.35 24.12 -19.90
C SER A 315 -14.78 24.61 -21.29
N LYS A 316 -16.10 24.67 -21.55
CA LYS A 316 -16.62 25.17 -22.83
C LYS A 316 -16.22 26.64 -23.07
N LYS A 317 -16.28 27.47 -22.02
CA LYS A 317 -15.83 28.87 -22.05
C LYS A 317 -14.34 28.96 -22.42
N ARG A 318 -13.47 28.22 -21.73
CA ARG A 318 -12.01 28.31 -21.96
C ARG A 318 -11.56 27.78 -23.34
N LYS A 319 -12.29 26.85 -23.96
CA LYS A 319 -12.06 26.42 -25.37
C LYS A 319 -12.29 27.54 -26.41
N GLN A 320 -13.00 28.61 -26.05
CA GLN A 320 -13.19 29.75 -26.95
C GLN A 320 -11.92 30.60 -27.07
N THR A 321 -11.05 30.61 -26.06
CA THR A 321 -9.88 31.51 -25.95
C THR A 321 -8.52 30.81 -25.87
N ALA A 322 -8.47 29.49 -25.65
CA ALA A 322 -7.24 28.70 -25.60
C ALA A 322 -7.38 27.33 -26.29
N TYR A 323 -6.25 26.78 -26.76
CA TYR A 323 -6.14 25.37 -27.14
C TYR A 323 -5.71 24.52 -25.95
N PHE A 324 -5.92 23.20 -26.03
CA PHE A 324 -5.65 22.27 -24.93
C PHE A 324 -4.99 20.99 -25.43
N SER A 325 -4.05 20.46 -24.64
CA SER A 325 -3.62 19.07 -24.80
C SER A 325 -4.74 18.11 -24.40
N ASP A 326 -4.54 16.84 -24.73
CA ASP A 326 -5.29 15.74 -24.16
C ASP A 326 -5.12 15.74 -22.64
N SER A 327 -6.13 15.19 -21.96
CA SER A 327 -6.19 15.24 -20.51
C SER A 327 -5.35 14.13 -19.89
N PHE A 328 -4.45 14.49 -18.99
CA PHE A 328 -3.57 13.55 -18.29
C PHE A 328 -4.12 13.09 -16.93
N TYR A 329 -5.20 13.72 -16.44
CA TYR A 329 -5.87 13.34 -15.20
C TYR A 329 -7.34 13.78 -15.18
N HIS A 330 -8.19 12.98 -14.53
CA HIS A 330 -9.64 13.17 -14.51
C HIS A 330 -10.22 13.20 -13.08
N PRO A 331 -10.01 14.26 -12.29
CA PRO A 331 -10.47 14.33 -10.92
C PRO A 331 -11.99 14.42 -10.82
N LYS A 332 -12.56 13.69 -9.85
CA LYS A 332 -13.97 13.78 -9.47
C LYS A 332 -14.18 14.90 -8.44
N ALA A 333 -15.16 15.75 -8.71
CA ALA A 333 -15.59 16.85 -7.85
C ALA A 333 -16.69 16.40 -6.89
N TYR A 334 -16.58 16.79 -5.63
CA TYR A 334 -17.49 16.42 -4.55
C TYR A 334 -17.94 17.64 -3.76
N ILE A 335 -19.17 17.55 -3.26
CA ILE A 335 -19.69 18.45 -2.23
C ILE A 335 -19.08 18.06 -0.88
N ILE A 336 -18.46 19.03 -0.20
CA ILE A 336 -17.87 18.87 1.13
C ILE A 336 -18.67 19.72 2.13
N LYS A 337 -18.91 19.18 3.31
CA LYS A 337 -19.66 19.79 4.41
C LYS A 337 -19.05 19.43 5.75
N ARG A 338 -19.53 20.05 6.84
CA ARG A 338 -19.16 19.62 8.19
C ARG A 338 -19.69 18.22 8.50
N SER A 339 -18.91 17.44 9.25
CA SER A 339 -19.32 16.13 9.77
C SER A 339 -20.56 16.26 10.66
N GLY A 340 -21.55 15.39 10.46
CA GLY A 340 -22.83 15.43 11.18
C GLY A 340 -23.87 16.41 10.62
N TYR A 341 -23.46 17.45 9.89
CA TYR A 341 -24.38 18.47 9.35
C TYR A 341 -25.26 17.90 8.22
N LYS A 342 -26.59 17.87 8.40
CA LYS A 342 -27.59 17.49 7.36
C LYS A 342 -27.25 16.21 6.58
N ASN A 343 -26.90 15.13 7.28
CA ASN A 343 -26.56 13.84 6.66
C ASN A 343 -27.76 13.25 5.90
N GLY A 344 -27.63 13.02 4.60
CA GLY A 344 -28.66 12.37 3.77
C GLY A 344 -29.88 13.23 3.45
N THR A 345 -29.88 14.51 3.85
CA THR A 345 -30.97 15.46 3.57
C THR A 345 -31.11 15.78 2.09
N TYR A 346 -29.99 15.84 1.36
CA TYR A 346 -29.93 16.17 -0.06
C TYR A 346 -29.36 15.01 -0.86
N ARG A 347 -29.92 14.77 -2.05
CA ARG A 347 -29.51 13.73 -3.01
C ARG A 347 -28.92 14.28 -4.30
N ASP A 348 -29.07 15.58 -4.56
CA ASP A 348 -28.46 16.27 -5.69
C ASP A 348 -28.01 17.69 -5.28
N VAL A 349 -26.98 18.20 -5.96
CA VAL A 349 -26.43 19.55 -5.71
C VAL A 349 -27.47 20.65 -5.92
N SER A 350 -28.44 20.44 -6.83
CA SER A 350 -29.50 21.40 -7.16
C SER A 350 -30.48 21.61 -5.99
N GLN A 351 -30.44 20.76 -4.95
CA GLN A 351 -31.27 20.88 -3.75
C GLN A 351 -30.68 21.82 -2.68
N LEU A 352 -29.45 22.30 -2.85
CA LEU A 352 -28.76 23.22 -1.93
C LEU A 352 -29.28 24.68 -2.02
N LEU A 353 -30.57 24.87 -2.31
CA LEU A 353 -31.18 26.18 -2.55
C LEU A 353 -31.09 27.11 -1.34
N ALA A 354 -31.43 26.61 -0.15
CA ALA A 354 -31.38 27.36 1.11
C ALA A 354 -29.99 27.41 1.79
N GLU A 355 -29.00 26.68 1.27
CA GLU A 355 -27.70 26.48 1.93
C GLU A 355 -26.67 27.54 1.54
N ARG A 356 -25.76 27.91 2.44
CA ARG A 356 -24.65 28.81 2.07
C ARG A 356 -23.55 28.01 1.37
N VAL A 357 -23.41 28.19 0.06
CA VAL A 357 -22.45 27.44 -0.77
C VAL A 357 -21.27 28.35 -1.11
N GLY A 358 -20.07 27.92 -0.72
CA GLY A 358 -18.81 28.62 -1.02
C GLY A 358 -18.14 28.11 -2.30
N VAL A 359 -17.55 29.05 -3.05
CA VAL A 359 -16.73 28.80 -4.24
C VAL A 359 -15.47 29.67 -4.23
N ILE A 360 -14.45 29.30 -4.99
CA ILE A 360 -13.32 30.18 -5.26
C ILE A 360 -13.71 31.12 -6.41
N LYS A 361 -13.38 32.41 -6.27
CA LYS A 361 -13.66 33.42 -7.29
C LYS A 361 -13.01 33.07 -8.63
N ASP A 362 -13.73 33.28 -9.73
CA ASP A 362 -13.33 32.98 -11.12
C ASP A 362 -12.90 31.51 -11.41
N ASP A 363 -13.08 30.60 -10.45
CA ASP A 363 -12.78 29.18 -10.62
C ASP A 363 -13.86 28.43 -11.41
N PHE A 364 -13.47 27.28 -11.97
CA PHE A 364 -14.38 26.35 -12.63
C PHE A 364 -15.60 25.97 -11.76
N PHE A 365 -15.44 25.82 -10.43
CA PHE A 365 -16.59 25.47 -9.60
C PHE A 365 -17.64 26.57 -9.47
N ALA A 366 -17.28 27.84 -9.63
CA ALA A 366 -18.25 28.93 -9.75
C ALA A 366 -19.05 28.80 -11.06
N GLU A 367 -18.37 28.58 -12.21
CA GLU A 367 -19.03 28.33 -13.51
C GLU A 367 -20.00 27.13 -13.44
N LEU A 368 -19.55 26.02 -12.84
CA LEU A 368 -20.37 24.82 -12.66
C LEU A 368 -21.59 25.06 -11.78
N LEU A 369 -21.41 25.70 -10.61
CA LEU A 369 -22.50 25.87 -9.66
C LEU A 369 -23.51 26.93 -10.11
N HIS A 370 -23.11 28.03 -10.77
CA HIS A 370 -24.08 28.95 -11.36
C HIS A 370 -24.99 28.27 -12.39
N LYS A 371 -24.47 27.26 -13.12
CA LYS A 371 -25.27 26.47 -14.05
C LYS A 371 -26.20 25.47 -13.36
N ARG A 372 -25.78 24.86 -12.25
CA ARG A 372 -26.57 23.86 -11.49
C ARG A 372 -27.57 24.49 -10.51
N LEU A 373 -27.27 25.69 -10.03
CA LEU A 373 -28.03 26.48 -9.05
C LEU A 373 -28.26 27.89 -9.62
N PRO A 374 -29.06 28.04 -10.69
CA PRO A 374 -29.33 29.33 -11.32
C PRO A 374 -29.97 30.30 -10.31
N ASN A 375 -29.62 31.59 -10.42
CA ASN A 375 -30.04 32.68 -9.53
C ASN A 375 -29.68 32.51 -8.04
N LYS A 376 -28.90 31.50 -7.66
CA LYS A 376 -28.38 31.35 -6.31
C LYS A 376 -27.20 32.29 -6.06
N ALA A 377 -27.25 33.05 -4.97
CA ALA A 377 -26.07 33.71 -4.42
C ALA A 377 -25.06 32.66 -3.92
N LEU A 378 -23.90 32.59 -4.58
CA LEU A 378 -22.73 31.85 -4.14
C LEU A 378 -21.82 32.79 -3.34
N LEU A 379 -21.10 32.25 -2.35
CA LEU A 379 -20.16 33.03 -1.55
C LEU A 379 -18.76 32.79 -2.08
N GLU A 380 -18.17 33.82 -2.68
CA GLU A 380 -16.84 33.77 -3.29
C GLU A 380 -15.73 34.00 -2.26
N PHE A 381 -14.60 33.33 -2.46
CA PHE A 381 -13.39 33.42 -1.63
C PHE A 381 -12.15 33.52 -2.53
N ASP A 382 -11.10 34.19 -2.06
CA ASP A 382 -9.87 34.38 -2.83
C ASP A 382 -8.94 33.15 -2.75
N SER A 383 -9.10 32.29 -1.73
CA SER A 383 -8.29 31.08 -1.59
C SER A 383 -9.05 29.86 -1.06
N GLN A 384 -8.56 28.66 -1.42
CA GLN A 384 -9.09 27.41 -0.88
C GLN A 384 -8.94 27.33 0.65
N GLN A 385 -7.89 27.93 1.22
CA GLN A 385 -7.66 27.94 2.67
C GLN A 385 -8.70 28.81 3.39
N GLU A 386 -9.01 29.97 2.85
CA GLU A 386 -10.05 30.86 3.37
C GLU A 386 -11.44 30.20 3.28
N MET A 387 -11.79 29.63 2.13
CA MET A 387 -13.05 28.90 1.92
C MET A 387 -13.20 27.72 2.90
N VAL A 388 -12.13 26.94 3.14
CA VAL A 388 -12.14 25.86 4.13
C VAL A 388 -12.29 26.41 5.56
N ASN A 389 -11.60 27.50 5.90
CA ASN A 389 -11.75 28.17 7.19
C ASN A 389 -13.18 28.69 7.39
N ALA A 390 -13.82 29.25 6.37
CA ALA A 390 -15.20 29.72 6.41
C ALA A 390 -16.19 28.56 6.67
N LEU A 391 -15.95 27.38 6.09
CA LEU A 391 -16.77 26.18 6.34
C LEU A 391 -16.61 25.66 7.78
N LEU A 392 -15.39 25.68 8.32
CA LEU A 392 -15.10 25.30 9.71
C LEU A 392 -15.74 26.27 10.71
N HIS A 393 -15.67 27.57 10.45
CA HIS A 393 -16.23 28.62 11.32
C HIS A 393 -17.73 28.92 11.07
N HIS A 394 -18.47 27.97 10.47
CA HIS A 394 -19.91 28.09 10.24
C HIS A 394 -20.38 29.32 9.43
N LYS A 395 -19.49 29.98 8.67
CA LYS A 395 -19.82 31.11 7.78
C LYS A 395 -20.53 30.65 6.50
N ILE A 396 -20.21 29.43 6.06
CA ILE A 396 -20.83 28.72 4.93
C ILE A 396 -21.15 27.28 5.34
N ASP A 397 -21.96 26.55 4.58
CA ASP A 397 -22.46 25.21 4.93
C ASP A 397 -21.91 24.10 4.02
N TYR A 398 -21.62 24.44 2.77
CA TYR A 398 -21.11 23.52 1.74
C TYR A 398 -20.05 24.19 0.88
N ILE A 399 -19.07 23.42 0.40
CA ILE A 399 -18.06 23.85 -0.58
C ILE A 399 -17.83 22.75 -1.63
N VAL A 400 -17.27 23.10 -2.78
CA VAL A 400 -16.91 22.14 -3.83
C VAL A 400 -15.40 22.00 -3.91
N MET A 401 -14.91 20.76 -4.03
CA MET A 401 -13.51 20.49 -4.38
C MET A 401 -13.32 19.11 -4.99
N HIS A 402 -12.19 18.90 -5.66
CA HIS A 402 -11.78 17.56 -6.08
C HIS A 402 -11.43 16.66 -4.90
N ARG A 403 -11.68 15.34 -5.02
CA ARG A 403 -11.31 14.33 -4.01
C ARG A 403 -9.83 14.43 -3.58
N ILE A 404 -8.93 14.71 -4.52
CA ILE A 404 -7.49 14.86 -4.26
C ILE A 404 -7.17 16.08 -3.38
N SER A 405 -7.82 17.22 -3.64
CA SER A 405 -7.70 18.45 -2.84
C SER A 405 -8.30 18.27 -1.44
N TYR A 406 -9.45 17.61 -1.33
CA TYR A 406 -10.05 17.22 -0.05
C TYR A 406 -9.11 16.31 0.77
N SER A 407 -8.57 15.27 0.14
CA SER A 407 -7.64 14.33 0.76
C SER A 407 -6.28 14.97 1.08
N TYR A 408 -5.94 16.09 0.45
CA TYR A 408 -4.79 16.91 0.81
C TYR A 408 -5.08 17.78 2.04
N ALA A 409 -6.20 18.50 2.06
CA ALA A 409 -6.61 19.35 3.18
C ALA A 409 -6.65 18.55 4.49
N LEU A 410 -7.40 17.44 4.53
CA LEU A 410 -7.45 16.52 5.68
C LEU A 410 -6.06 15.99 6.10
N GLY A 411 -5.10 15.97 5.18
CA GLY A 411 -3.76 15.43 5.39
C GLY A 411 -2.74 16.43 5.91
N ARG A 412 -3.11 17.70 6.14
CA ARG A 412 -2.25 18.77 6.68
C ARG A 412 -2.53 19.14 8.14
N THR A 413 -3.70 18.81 8.68
CA THR A 413 -4.01 19.05 10.10
C THR A 413 -3.59 17.84 10.95
N PRO A 414 -2.91 18.04 12.10
CA PRO A 414 -2.64 16.95 13.05
C PRO A 414 -3.92 16.36 13.65
N GLU A 415 -4.95 17.19 13.78
CA GLU A 415 -6.28 16.83 14.23
C GLU A 415 -7.19 16.42 13.05
N MET A 416 -8.17 15.56 13.32
CA MET A 416 -9.20 15.25 12.33
C MET A 416 -10.08 16.47 12.11
N MET A 417 -9.90 17.16 10.98
CA MET A 417 -10.85 18.19 10.56
C MET A 417 -12.26 17.58 10.46
N PRO A 418 -13.28 18.21 11.08
CA PRO A 418 -14.66 17.71 11.08
C PRO A 418 -15.35 18.01 9.75
N LEU A 419 -14.73 17.64 8.63
CA LEU A 419 -15.23 17.79 7.28
C LEU A 419 -15.46 16.41 6.65
N THR A 420 -16.50 16.31 5.82
CA THR A 420 -16.85 15.06 5.14
C THR A 420 -17.41 15.32 3.75
N VAL A 421 -17.20 14.36 2.84
CA VAL A 421 -17.87 14.32 1.54
C VAL A 421 -19.36 14.04 1.77
N ASP A 422 -20.25 14.78 1.12
CA ASP A 422 -21.66 14.40 1.07
C ASP A 422 -21.84 13.18 0.15
N LYS A 423 -21.91 12.00 0.78
CA LYS A 423 -22.09 10.73 0.08
C LYS A 423 -23.48 10.57 -0.54
N ALA A 424 -24.48 11.33 -0.11
CA ALA A 424 -25.84 11.23 -0.64
C ALA A 424 -25.99 12.00 -1.96
N ILE A 425 -25.27 13.13 -2.11
CA ILE A 425 -25.11 13.83 -3.39
C ILE A 425 -24.09 13.13 -4.30
N GLY A 426 -22.97 12.65 -3.72
CA GLY A 426 -21.93 11.96 -4.47
C GLY A 426 -21.05 12.88 -5.32
N SER A 427 -20.62 12.38 -6.49
CA SER A 427 -19.74 13.10 -7.42
C SER A 427 -20.59 13.95 -8.36
N ILE A 428 -20.45 15.27 -8.31
CA ILE A 428 -21.29 16.19 -9.09
C ILE A 428 -20.80 16.42 -10.52
N GLU A 429 -19.50 16.24 -10.75
CA GLU A 429 -18.83 16.45 -12.03
C GLU A 429 -17.53 15.62 -12.06
N GLN A 430 -17.06 15.26 -13.26
CA GLN A 430 -15.72 14.70 -13.48
C GLN A 430 -14.99 15.60 -14.47
N ASN A 431 -13.91 16.22 -14.00
CA ASN A 431 -13.19 17.23 -14.75
C ASN A 431 -12.07 16.64 -15.60
N ASN A 432 -11.65 17.40 -16.60
CA ASN A 432 -10.52 17.10 -17.47
C ASN A 432 -9.40 18.09 -17.19
N ILE A 433 -8.24 17.59 -16.75
CA ILE A 433 -7.04 18.39 -16.49
C ILE A 433 -6.05 18.19 -17.64
N SER A 434 -5.70 19.29 -18.29
CA SER A 434 -4.80 19.37 -19.44
C SER A 434 -3.77 20.49 -19.25
N PHE A 435 -2.88 20.66 -20.22
CA PHE A 435 -2.18 21.92 -20.45
C PHE A 435 -2.98 22.79 -21.43
N GLY A 436 -2.93 24.11 -21.23
CA GLY A 436 -3.50 25.12 -22.11
C GLY A 436 -2.41 25.82 -22.91
N PHE A 437 -2.75 26.23 -24.12
CA PHE A 437 -1.86 26.89 -25.09
C PHE A 437 -2.57 28.12 -25.68
N PRO A 438 -1.85 29.21 -26.03
CA PRO A 438 -2.44 30.38 -26.67
C PRO A 438 -3.21 30.00 -27.95
N LYS A 439 -4.27 30.74 -28.29
CA LYS A 439 -5.09 30.46 -29.48
C LYS A 439 -4.45 30.98 -30.78
N THR A 440 -3.24 30.51 -31.05
CA THR A 440 -2.40 30.86 -32.20
C THR A 440 -2.02 29.60 -33.00
N PRO A 441 -1.54 29.70 -34.24
CA PRO A 441 -1.06 28.53 -35.00
C PRO A 441 0.05 27.75 -34.27
N LYS A 442 0.98 28.46 -33.60
CA LYS A 442 2.01 27.85 -32.75
C LYS A 442 1.38 27.08 -31.58
N GLY A 443 0.42 27.69 -30.88
CA GLY A 443 -0.26 27.07 -29.74
C GLY A 443 -1.09 25.84 -30.12
N LEU A 444 -1.71 25.83 -31.31
CA LEU A 444 -2.41 24.66 -31.84
C LEU A 444 -1.45 23.50 -32.10
N ALA A 445 -0.32 23.77 -32.78
CA ALA A 445 0.69 22.76 -33.06
C ALA A 445 1.36 22.23 -31.77
N LEU A 446 1.63 23.10 -30.79
CA LEU A 446 2.08 22.69 -29.46
C LEU A 446 1.04 21.82 -28.73
N ALA A 447 -0.25 22.19 -28.77
CA ALA A 447 -1.31 21.41 -28.14
C ALA A 447 -1.37 19.97 -28.67
N HIS A 448 -1.29 19.80 -30.00
CA HIS A 448 -1.25 18.47 -30.63
C HIS A 448 0.02 17.69 -30.25
N LEU A 449 1.20 18.33 -30.28
CA LEU A 449 2.46 17.68 -29.91
C LEU A 449 2.52 17.27 -28.43
N PHE A 450 1.96 18.08 -27.53
CA PHE A 450 1.83 17.74 -26.12
C PHE A 450 0.80 16.61 -25.90
N SER A 451 -0.31 16.56 -26.64
CA SER A 451 -1.20 15.38 -26.66
C SER A 451 -0.47 14.10 -27.04
N ASP A 452 0.28 14.14 -28.16
CA ASP A 452 1.09 13.02 -28.64
C ASP A 452 2.15 12.57 -27.63
N ALA A 453 2.78 13.53 -26.93
CA ALA A 453 3.74 13.23 -25.87
C ALA A 453 3.06 12.62 -24.63
N ILE A 454 1.89 13.12 -24.23
CA ILE A 454 1.09 12.58 -23.12
C ILE A 454 0.65 11.15 -23.42
N ALA A 455 0.28 10.83 -24.67
CA ALA A 455 -0.06 9.48 -25.12
C ALA A 455 1.13 8.48 -25.13
N LEU A 456 2.34 8.93 -24.78
CA LEU A 456 3.53 8.12 -24.54
C LEU A 456 3.95 8.06 -23.06
N ILE A 457 3.26 8.77 -22.17
CA ILE A 457 3.54 8.81 -20.74
C ILE A 457 2.62 7.82 -20.00
N ASP A 458 3.19 7.02 -19.09
CA ASP A 458 2.43 6.28 -18.06
C ASP A 458 1.90 7.29 -17.02
N THR A 459 0.82 7.98 -17.40
CA THR A 459 0.14 8.99 -16.57
C THR A 459 -0.42 8.34 -15.31
N ASP A 460 -0.96 7.12 -15.40
CA ASP A 460 -1.47 6.34 -14.27
C ASP A 460 -0.43 6.16 -13.15
N LYS A 461 0.85 5.90 -13.49
CA LYS A 461 1.94 5.79 -12.52
C LYS A 461 2.26 7.12 -11.84
N ILE A 462 2.19 8.23 -12.57
CA ILE A 462 2.37 9.58 -12.00
C ILE A 462 1.17 9.94 -11.12
N VAL A 463 -0.06 9.67 -11.56
CA VAL A 463 -1.28 9.91 -10.79
C VAL A 463 -1.24 9.13 -9.48
N ARG A 464 -0.88 7.84 -9.49
CA ARG A 464 -0.74 7.02 -8.27
C ARG A 464 0.28 7.55 -7.26
N LYS A 465 1.34 8.24 -7.72
CA LYS A 465 2.36 8.86 -6.85
C LYS A 465 1.80 10.04 -6.03
N TYR A 466 0.80 10.75 -6.56
CA TYR A 466 0.27 12.00 -5.97
C TYR A 466 -1.19 11.90 -5.46
N ASP A 467 -2.07 11.14 -6.11
CA ASP A 467 -3.47 10.91 -5.70
C ASP A 467 -3.60 9.74 -4.71
N VAL A 468 -2.88 9.83 -3.59
CA VAL A 468 -2.96 8.85 -2.51
C VAL A 468 -4.37 8.85 -1.91
N LYS A 469 -5.11 7.75 -2.12
CA LYS A 469 -6.47 7.54 -1.60
C LYS A 469 -6.48 7.63 -0.05
N PRO A 470 -7.44 8.35 0.57
CA PRO A 470 -7.44 8.62 2.01
C PRO A 470 -7.64 7.38 2.90
N GLU A 471 -8.20 6.29 2.38
CA GLU A 471 -8.45 5.02 3.10
C GLU A 471 -7.19 4.50 3.82
N LEU A 472 -6.01 4.62 3.19
CA LEU A 472 -4.72 4.26 3.79
C LEU A 472 -4.36 5.16 4.99
N ARG A 473 -4.60 6.47 4.92
CA ARG A 473 -4.25 7.42 5.98
C ARG A 473 -5.18 7.38 7.18
N SER A 474 -6.49 7.15 6.98
CA SER A 474 -7.42 6.93 8.09
C SER A 474 -6.96 5.76 8.97
N ILE A 475 -6.47 4.67 8.36
CA ILE A 475 -5.91 3.53 9.09
C ILE A 475 -4.71 3.94 9.94
N PHE A 476 -3.78 4.76 9.44
CA PHE A 476 -2.61 5.20 10.21
C PHE A 476 -2.97 6.10 11.41
N VAL A 477 -3.87 7.08 11.23
CA VAL A 477 -4.27 8.01 12.31
C VAL A 477 -5.09 7.29 13.39
N ILE A 478 -6.04 6.44 12.98
CA ILE A 478 -6.80 5.58 13.90
C ILE A 478 -5.84 4.65 14.66
N ARG A 479 -4.89 4.00 13.97
CA ARG A 479 -3.92 3.10 14.60
C ARG A 479 -3.10 3.79 15.68
N ASN A 480 -2.56 4.98 15.47
CA ASN A 480 -1.64 5.59 16.44
C ASN A 480 -2.35 5.97 17.76
N ASN A 481 -3.52 6.61 17.68
CA ASN A 481 -4.26 7.07 18.86
C ASN A 481 -4.88 5.89 19.64
N TYR A 482 -5.37 4.85 18.96
CA TYR A 482 -5.83 3.64 19.64
C TYR A 482 -4.68 2.84 20.26
N GLN A 483 -3.52 2.73 19.60
CA GLN A 483 -2.36 2.03 20.17
C GLN A 483 -1.86 2.66 21.47
N GLN A 484 -1.82 4.00 21.57
CA GLN A 484 -1.44 4.65 22.83
C GLN A 484 -2.48 4.44 23.94
N ARG A 485 -3.78 4.57 23.63
CA ARG A 485 -4.86 4.29 24.61
C ARG A 485 -4.83 2.83 25.08
N ILE A 486 -4.62 1.87 24.17
CA ILE A 486 -4.50 0.45 24.49
C ILE A 486 -3.27 0.21 25.39
N LYS A 487 -2.10 0.76 25.08
CA LYS A 487 -0.90 0.64 25.94
C LYS A 487 -1.14 1.15 27.36
N VAL A 488 -1.77 2.32 27.52
CA VAL A 488 -2.10 2.88 28.83
C VAL A 488 -3.10 1.98 29.57
N MET A 489 -4.18 1.54 28.91
CA MET A 489 -5.16 0.63 29.52
C MET A 489 -4.54 -0.72 29.91
N SER A 490 -3.72 -1.32 29.06
CA SER A 490 -3.00 -2.57 29.35
C SER A 490 -2.03 -2.40 30.53
N PHE A 491 -1.35 -1.26 30.65
CA PHE A 491 -0.48 -0.97 31.79
C PHE A 491 -1.29 -0.86 33.10
N ILE A 492 -2.42 -0.15 33.09
CA ILE A 492 -3.32 -0.03 34.25
C ILE A 492 -3.84 -1.40 34.67
N VAL A 493 -4.30 -2.23 33.72
CA VAL A 493 -4.76 -3.60 33.99
C VAL A 493 -3.63 -4.47 34.58
N PHE A 494 -2.41 -4.37 34.05
CA PHE A 494 -1.25 -5.10 34.57
C PHE A 494 -0.92 -4.71 36.02
N VAL A 495 -0.94 -3.41 36.35
CA VAL A 495 -0.77 -2.91 37.73
C VAL A 495 -1.87 -3.42 38.66
N MET A 496 -3.13 -3.43 38.22
CA MET A 496 -4.24 -3.98 39.01
C MET A 496 -4.08 -5.48 39.28
N ILE A 497 -3.64 -6.28 38.30
CA ILE A 497 -3.39 -7.72 38.47
C ILE A 497 -2.27 -7.95 39.49
N ILE A 498 -1.18 -7.18 39.44
CA ILE A 498 -0.09 -7.26 40.43
C ILE A 498 -0.60 -6.89 41.83
N ALA A 499 -1.35 -5.79 41.97
CA ALA A 499 -1.90 -5.35 43.25
C ALA A 499 -2.85 -6.42 43.85
N PHE A 500 -3.73 -7.01 43.03
CA PHE A 500 -4.61 -8.10 43.43
C PHE A 500 -3.82 -9.35 43.88
N PHE A 501 -2.80 -9.75 43.12
CA PHE A 501 -1.95 -10.90 43.47
C PHE A 501 -1.20 -10.67 44.79
N LEU A 502 -0.68 -9.45 45.03
CA LEU A 502 -0.04 -9.07 46.29
C LEU A 502 -1.02 -9.07 47.47
N TYR A 503 -2.26 -8.60 47.25
CA TYR A 503 -3.33 -8.64 48.25
C TYR A 503 -3.69 -10.08 48.65
N VAL A 504 -3.97 -10.96 47.69
CA VAL A 504 -4.27 -12.38 47.94
C VAL A 504 -3.10 -13.08 48.63
N ARG A 505 -1.85 -12.80 48.18
CA ARG A 505 -0.66 -13.34 48.83
C ARG A 505 -0.53 -12.91 50.30
N ARG A 506 -0.93 -11.67 50.64
CA ARG A 506 -0.91 -11.17 52.01
C ARG A 506 -1.94 -11.90 52.88
N THR A 507 -3.20 -11.98 52.44
CA THR A 507 -4.28 -12.62 53.21
C THR A 507 -4.05 -14.11 53.45
N MET A 508 -3.45 -14.84 52.50
CA MET A 508 -3.10 -16.25 52.68
C MET A 508 -1.94 -16.50 53.69
N MET A 509 -1.07 -15.51 53.89
CA MET A 509 0.17 -15.65 54.67
C MET A 509 0.06 -15.11 56.10
N THR A 510 -1.03 -14.41 56.44
CA THR A 510 -1.30 -13.88 57.79
C THR A 510 -2.58 -14.46 58.39
N ASP A 511 -2.62 -14.63 59.70
CA ASP A 511 -3.82 -14.95 60.47
C ASP A 511 -4.73 -13.71 60.56
N THR A 512 -6.02 -13.88 60.28
CA THR A 512 -6.99 -12.78 60.19
C THR A 512 -7.33 -12.14 61.54
N LEU A 513 -7.21 -12.89 62.64
CA LEU A 513 -7.53 -12.40 63.98
C LEU A 513 -6.38 -11.60 64.60
N THR A 514 -5.16 -12.17 64.53
CA THR A 514 -3.98 -11.68 65.28
C THR A 514 -3.00 -10.89 64.41
N GLY A 515 -3.13 -10.95 63.07
CA GLY A 515 -2.19 -10.34 62.13
C GLY A 515 -0.79 -10.97 62.15
N LEU A 516 -0.59 -12.08 62.88
CA LEU A 516 0.63 -12.87 62.87
C LEU A 516 0.75 -13.67 61.56
N PHE A 517 1.93 -14.23 61.29
CA PHE A 517 2.07 -15.13 60.14
C PHE A 517 1.25 -16.42 60.34
N SER A 518 0.57 -16.89 59.30
CA SER A 518 -0.30 -18.07 59.39
C SER A 518 0.52 -19.37 59.56
N ARG A 519 -0.12 -20.45 60.05
CA ARG A 519 0.46 -21.80 60.04
C ARG A 519 1.00 -22.17 58.66
N ARG A 520 0.28 -21.82 57.59
CA ARG A 520 0.72 -22.06 56.20
C ARG A 520 2.04 -21.33 55.91
N SER A 521 2.20 -20.08 56.36
CA SER A 521 3.47 -19.36 56.24
C SER A 521 4.61 -19.99 57.04
N LEU A 522 4.36 -20.57 58.23
CA LEU A 522 5.37 -21.25 59.04
C LEU A 522 5.90 -22.50 58.30
N PHE A 523 4.98 -23.38 57.89
CA PHE A 523 5.32 -24.63 57.20
C PHE A 523 5.90 -24.39 55.80
N HIS A 524 5.46 -23.35 55.08
CA HIS A 524 6.06 -22.99 53.80
C HIS A 524 7.50 -22.48 53.97
N ARG A 525 7.77 -21.60 54.95
CA ARG A 525 9.12 -21.04 55.18
C ARG A 525 10.12 -22.10 55.61
N PHE A 526 9.71 -23.06 56.44
CA PHE A 526 10.57 -24.12 56.96
C PHE A 526 10.27 -25.49 56.31
N LYS A 527 9.85 -25.50 55.03
CA LYS A 527 9.60 -26.72 54.26
C LYS A 527 10.83 -27.63 54.17
N GLN A 528 12.01 -27.02 54.06
CA GLN A 528 13.32 -27.69 54.05
C GLN A 528 13.90 -27.92 55.46
N GLY A 529 13.10 -27.73 56.52
CA GLY A 529 13.54 -27.81 57.92
C GLY A 529 13.84 -26.46 58.56
N VAL A 530 14.17 -26.49 59.85
CA VAL A 530 14.50 -25.34 60.69
C VAL A 530 16.02 -25.35 60.95
N PRO A 531 16.78 -24.36 60.43
CA PRO A 531 18.22 -24.26 60.65
C PRO A 531 18.64 -24.38 62.11
N ALA A 532 19.78 -25.03 62.34
CA ALA A 532 20.39 -25.28 63.65
C ALA A 532 20.50 -24.02 64.53
N ASN A 533 20.81 -22.87 63.92
CA ASN A 533 21.03 -21.58 64.59
C ASN A 533 19.75 -20.78 64.95
N LEU A 534 18.55 -21.29 64.67
CA LEU A 534 17.29 -20.65 65.02
C LEU A 534 16.70 -21.23 66.31
N CYS A 535 16.46 -20.36 67.29
CA CYS A 535 15.62 -20.66 68.44
C CYS A 535 14.15 -20.75 67.98
N VAL A 536 13.44 -21.76 68.48
CA VAL A 536 12.00 -21.95 68.30
C VAL A 536 11.35 -21.98 69.67
N MET A 537 10.48 -21.01 69.95
CA MET A 537 9.64 -20.93 71.13
C MET A 537 8.20 -21.29 70.76
N ARG A 538 7.58 -22.21 71.49
CA ARG A 538 6.16 -22.56 71.38
C ARG A 538 5.44 -22.05 72.62
N ILE A 539 4.38 -21.27 72.43
CA ILE A 539 3.50 -20.77 73.49
C ILE A 539 2.11 -21.38 73.24
N ASP A 540 1.60 -22.15 74.20
CA ASP A 540 0.22 -22.62 74.21
C ASP A 540 -0.54 -21.92 75.35
N VAL A 541 -1.65 -21.24 75.02
CA VAL A 541 -2.55 -20.62 76.00
C VAL A 541 -3.59 -21.66 76.44
N LEU A 542 -3.64 -21.96 77.74
CA LEU A 542 -4.43 -23.05 78.29
C LEU A 542 -5.86 -22.61 78.68
N ASN A 543 -5.98 -21.52 79.44
CA ASN A 543 -7.24 -21.08 80.04
C ASN A 543 -8.20 -20.32 79.10
N ILE A 544 -7.83 -20.06 77.84
CA ILE A 544 -8.68 -19.26 76.93
C ILE A 544 -10.03 -19.92 76.60
N LYS A 545 -10.15 -21.26 76.74
CA LYS A 545 -11.44 -21.97 76.64
C LYS A 545 -12.37 -21.72 77.84
N GLU A 546 -11.83 -21.35 78.99
CA GLU A 546 -12.59 -20.99 80.18
C GLU A 546 -12.99 -19.51 80.10
N VAL A 547 -12.06 -18.64 79.71
CA VAL A 547 -12.34 -17.24 79.34
C VAL A 547 -13.51 -17.13 78.36
N ASN A 548 -13.49 -17.89 77.26
CA ASN A 548 -14.57 -17.85 76.27
C ASN A 548 -15.91 -18.35 76.82
N ARG A 549 -15.90 -19.26 77.80
CA ARG A 549 -17.11 -19.79 78.45
C ARG A 549 -17.67 -18.82 79.50
N SER A 550 -16.81 -18.06 80.18
CA SER A 550 -17.20 -17.12 81.23
C SER A 550 -17.53 -15.71 80.71
N PHE A 551 -16.83 -15.24 79.67
CA PHE A 551 -16.88 -13.85 79.18
C PHE A 551 -17.17 -13.72 77.68
N GLY A 552 -17.40 -14.83 76.98
CA GLY A 552 -17.72 -14.85 75.55
C GLY A 552 -16.50 -14.82 74.62
N PHE A 553 -16.70 -15.20 73.36
CA PHE A 553 -15.63 -15.31 72.36
C PHE A 553 -14.94 -13.98 72.05
N ASP A 554 -15.67 -12.85 72.05
CA ASP A 554 -15.10 -11.52 71.79
C ASP A 554 -14.02 -11.12 72.81
N VAL A 555 -14.22 -11.44 74.08
CA VAL A 555 -13.25 -11.12 75.15
C VAL A 555 -11.99 -11.97 74.99
N GLY A 556 -12.12 -13.27 74.71
CA GLY A 556 -10.97 -14.12 74.44
C GLY A 556 -10.24 -13.76 73.15
N ASP A 557 -10.94 -13.33 72.11
CA ASP A 557 -10.32 -12.86 70.87
C ASP A 557 -9.54 -11.55 71.06
N GLN A 558 -9.98 -10.65 71.93
CA GLN A 558 -9.20 -9.45 72.32
C GLN A 558 -8.02 -9.80 73.22
N ALA A 559 -8.19 -10.70 74.18
CA ALA A 559 -7.09 -11.22 74.98
C ALA A 559 -5.99 -11.83 74.07
N LEU A 560 -6.36 -12.72 73.13
CA LEU A 560 -5.40 -13.27 72.18
C LEU A 560 -4.72 -12.20 71.30
N LYS A 561 -5.41 -11.10 70.94
CA LYS A 561 -4.81 -9.96 70.23
C LYS A 561 -3.78 -9.22 71.10
N GLU A 562 -4.08 -8.92 72.36
CA GLU A 562 -3.13 -8.25 73.25
C GLU A 562 -1.94 -9.14 73.62
N LEU A 563 -2.17 -10.42 73.92
CA LEU A 563 -1.09 -11.38 74.13
C LEU A 563 -0.16 -11.47 72.91
N THR A 564 -0.71 -11.54 71.70
CA THR A 564 0.10 -11.61 70.48
C THR A 564 0.82 -10.31 70.14
N LYS A 565 0.26 -9.13 70.46
CA LYS A 565 0.99 -7.85 70.45
C LYS A 565 2.16 -7.89 71.43
N ASN A 566 1.94 -8.36 72.66
CA ASN A 566 2.97 -8.44 73.70
C ASN A 566 4.12 -9.39 73.31
N ILE A 567 3.80 -10.59 72.81
CA ILE A 567 4.78 -11.54 72.27
C ILE A 567 5.57 -10.89 71.12
N LYS A 568 4.90 -10.22 70.17
CA LYS A 568 5.55 -9.57 69.03
C LYS A 568 6.44 -8.38 69.42
N LYS A 569 6.12 -7.66 70.50
CA LYS A 569 6.92 -6.55 71.04
C LYS A 569 8.25 -7.04 71.60
N HIS A 570 8.26 -8.16 72.32
CA HIS A 570 9.45 -8.67 73.00
C HIS A 570 10.26 -9.67 72.15
N TRP A 571 9.60 -10.48 71.33
CA TRP A 571 10.26 -11.48 70.48
C TRP A 571 10.92 -10.87 69.24
N ARG A 572 12.25 -10.78 69.23
CA ARG A 572 13.05 -10.32 68.06
C ARG A 572 13.16 -11.41 66.99
N GLY A 573 12.03 -11.77 66.39
CA GLY A 573 11.91 -12.77 65.33
C GLY A 573 10.55 -12.74 64.63
N LYS A 574 10.23 -13.76 63.82
CA LYS A 574 8.87 -13.91 63.27
C LYS A 574 8.03 -14.76 64.21
N VAL A 575 6.84 -14.27 64.54
CA VAL A 575 5.84 -14.99 65.32
C VAL A 575 4.72 -15.47 64.39
N TYR A 576 4.31 -16.73 64.56
CA TYR A 576 3.31 -17.39 63.73
C TYR A 576 2.20 -17.95 64.62
N ARG A 577 0.94 -17.94 64.16
CA ARG A 577 -0.15 -18.67 64.81
C ARG A 577 -0.20 -20.09 64.29
N LEU A 578 -0.09 -21.07 65.18
CA LEU A 578 -0.08 -22.50 64.86
C LEU A 578 -1.48 -23.11 64.86
N HIS A 579 -2.30 -22.76 65.86
CA HIS A 579 -3.74 -23.05 65.92
C HIS A 579 -4.45 -22.02 66.81
N SER A 580 -5.73 -22.22 67.10
CA SER A 580 -6.60 -21.27 67.83
C SER A 580 -5.94 -20.62 69.05
N THR A 581 -5.24 -21.42 69.87
CA THR A 581 -4.66 -21.00 71.16
C THR A 581 -3.13 -21.13 71.22
N SER A 582 -2.45 -21.34 70.08
CA SER A 582 -1.03 -21.71 70.04
C SER A 582 -0.23 -20.87 69.06
N PHE A 583 0.95 -20.44 69.49
CA PHE A 583 1.85 -19.54 68.79
C PHE A 583 3.27 -20.10 68.76
N VAL A 584 4.01 -19.77 67.70
CA VAL A 584 5.40 -20.17 67.53
C VAL A 584 6.23 -18.93 67.22
N GLY A 585 7.18 -18.58 68.09
CA GLY A 585 8.23 -17.61 67.80
C GLY A 585 9.44 -18.30 67.17
N VAL A 586 9.97 -17.77 66.08
CA VAL A 586 11.24 -18.23 65.49
C VAL A 586 12.19 -17.05 65.28
N GLY A 587 13.41 -17.14 65.81
CA GLY A 587 14.40 -16.05 65.79
C GLY A 587 15.83 -16.52 66.08
N LYS A 588 16.82 -15.64 65.87
CA LYS A 588 18.22 -15.86 66.28
C LYS A 588 18.43 -15.17 67.63
N MET A 589 18.46 -15.95 68.72
CA MET A 589 18.52 -15.43 70.09
C MET A 589 19.40 -16.32 70.98
N ASN A 590 20.01 -15.71 72.00
CA ASN A 590 20.79 -16.41 73.03
C ASN A 590 19.90 -16.75 74.23
N GLU A 591 20.26 -17.77 74.98
CA GLU A 591 19.41 -18.43 76.00
C GLU A 591 18.95 -17.49 77.11
N SER A 592 19.86 -16.74 77.74
CA SER A 592 19.55 -15.77 78.80
C SER A 592 18.49 -14.73 78.36
N ARG A 593 18.51 -14.36 77.08
CA ARG A 593 17.54 -13.41 76.50
C ARG A 593 16.21 -14.06 76.17
N VAL A 594 16.19 -15.34 75.80
CA VAL A 594 14.95 -16.09 75.61
C VAL A 594 14.25 -16.28 76.96
N LYS A 595 14.99 -16.63 78.02
CA LYS A 595 14.46 -16.75 79.38
C LYS A 595 13.83 -15.44 79.88
N ALA A 596 14.56 -14.32 79.82
CA ALA A 596 14.00 -13.02 80.23
C ALA A 596 12.72 -12.61 79.47
N ILE A 597 12.56 -13.05 78.21
CA ILE A 597 11.34 -12.82 77.42
C ILE A 597 10.21 -13.75 77.85
N ILE A 598 10.50 -15.00 78.22
CA ILE A 598 9.53 -15.92 78.82
C ILE A 598 8.99 -15.32 80.12
N ASP A 599 9.89 -14.94 81.04
CA ASP A 599 9.53 -14.35 82.34
C ASP A 599 8.62 -13.11 82.16
N THR A 600 8.91 -12.27 81.15
CA THR A 600 8.10 -11.07 80.80
C THR A 600 6.73 -11.41 80.18
N ILE A 601 6.58 -12.56 79.52
CA ILE A 601 5.35 -12.98 78.85
C ILE A 601 4.46 -13.81 79.80
N GLU A 602 5.04 -14.61 80.68
CA GLU A 602 4.32 -15.43 81.69
C GLU A 602 3.66 -14.57 82.77
N GLY A 603 4.28 -13.47 83.19
CA GLY A 603 3.65 -12.44 84.04
C GLY A 603 2.59 -11.57 83.34
N GLY A 604 2.15 -11.95 82.13
CA GLY A 604 1.18 -11.21 81.34
C GLY A 604 -0.24 -11.32 81.88
N VAL A 605 -0.95 -10.19 81.91
CA VAL A 605 -2.34 -10.06 82.33
C VAL A 605 -3.11 -9.26 81.28
N TYR A 606 -4.38 -9.60 81.05
CA TYR A 606 -5.30 -8.82 80.21
C TYR A 606 -6.43 -8.22 81.04
N ILE A 607 -6.51 -6.90 80.99
CA ILE A 607 -7.48 -6.09 81.74
C ILE A 607 -8.41 -5.41 80.73
N ASP A 608 -9.69 -5.79 80.73
CA ASP A 608 -10.76 -5.10 79.98
C ASP A 608 -11.54 -4.18 80.94
N ALA A 609 -11.00 -2.98 81.15
CA ALA A 609 -11.58 -1.98 82.05
C ALA A 609 -13.02 -1.55 81.67
N LYS A 610 -13.47 -1.82 80.43
CA LYS A 610 -14.86 -1.53 80.01
C LYS A 610 -15.84 -2.63 80.39
N ARG A 611 -15.36 -3.85 80.64
CA ARG A 611 -16.17 -5.02 81.00
C ARG A 611 -15.91 -5.53 82.41
N GLY A 612 -14.97 -4.94 83.14
CA GLY A 612 -14.58 -5.35 84.50
C GLY A 612 -13.89 -6.72 84.54
N VAL A 613 -13.25 -7.13 83.45
CA VAL A 613 -12.64 -8.47 83.34
C VAL A 613 -11.12 -8.36 83.49
N ASP A 614 -10.57 -9.15 84.40
CA ASP A 614 -9.13 -9.36 84.59
C ASP A 614 -8.79 -10.84 84.31
N ILE A 615 -7.76 -11.08 83.49
CA ILE A 615 -7.36 -12.41 83.00
C ILE A 615 -5.85 -12.56 83.10
N THR A 616 -5.39 -13.27 84.13
CA THR A 616 -4.03 -13.84 84.17
C THR A 616 -3.91 -14.96 83.14
N TYR A 617 -2.92 -14.90 82.25
CA TYR A 617 -2.72 -15.95 81.25
C TYR A 617 -2.10 -17.21 81.85
N GLN A 618 -2.74 -18.36 81.66
CA GLN A 618 -2.09 -19.65 81.89
C GLN A 618 -1.37 -20.08 80.62
N LEU A 619 -0.07 -19.81 80.56
CA LEU A 619 0.78 -20.12 79.42
C LEU A 619 1.61 -21.38 79.69
N LYS A 620 1.70 -22.24 78.68
CA LYS A 620 2.73 -23.27 78.59
C LYS A 620 3.75 -22.84 77.55
N ILE A 621 4.97 -22.51 77.97
CA ILE A 621 6.04 -22.05 77.07
C ILE A 621 7.19 -23.05 77.05
N ASN A 622 7.48 -23.58 75.86
CA ASN A 622 8.56 -24.55 75.64
C ASN A 622 9.50 -24.05 74.53
N THR A 623 10.82 -24.16 74.74
CA THR A 623 11.84 -23.64 73.81
C THR A 623 12.82 -24.69 73.33
N SER A 624 13.15 -24.63 72.03
CA SER A 624 14.24 -25.35 71.39
C SER A 624 15.31 -24.35 71.00
N MET A 625 16.41 -24.35 71.75
CA MET A 625 17.59 -23.51 71.52
C MET A 625 18.40 -24.00 70.29
N ARG A 626 19.65 -23.56 70.16
CA ARG A 626 20.51 -23.98 69.04
C ARG A 626 20.64 -25.51 69.04
N ARG A 627 20.33 -26.13 67.90
CA ARG A 627 20.49 -27.57 67.66
C ARG A 627 21.87 -27.83 67.06
N GLN A 628 22.36 -29.07 67.13
CA GLN A 628 23.60 -29.47 66.46
C GLN A 628 23.42 -29.49 64.93
N GLU A 629 22.27 -30.00 64.47
CA GLU A 629 21.94 -30.13 63.05
C GLU A 629 20.62 -29.42 62.68
N LEU A 630 20.31 -29.39 61.39
CA LEU A 630 19.02 -28.96 60.87
C LEU A 630 17.98 -30.06 61.15
N GLU A 631 16.85 -29.68 61.75
CA GLU A 631 15.74 -30.60 62.03
C GLU A 631 14.49 -30.22 61.24
N THR A 632 13.64 -31.21 60.90
CA THR A 632 12.35 -30.90 60.28
C THR A 632 11.46 -30.10 61.25
N LEU A 633 10.67 -29.16 60.73
CA LEU A 633 9.75 -28.36 61.56
C LEU A 633 8.81 -29.25 62.38
N HIS A 634 8.38 -30.38 61.82
CA HIS A 634 7.51 -31.33 62.52
C HIS A 634 8.21 -32.00 63.71
N ALA A 635 9.48 -32.40 63.57
CA ALA A 635 10.27 -32.95 64.67
C ALA A 635 10.45 -31.94 65.80
N VAL A 636 10.85 -30.69 65.47
CA VAL A 636 11.02 -29.61 66.46
C VAL A 636 9.71 -29.32 67.20
N LEU A 637 8.59 -29.16 66.49
CA LEU A 637 7.28 -28.92 67.12
C LEU A 637 6.75 -30.11 67.94
N LYS A 638 7.11 -31.35 67.57
CA LYS A 638 6.77 -32.57 68.33
C LYS A 638 7.58 -32.65 69.64
N LYS A 639 8.89 -32.36 69.59
CA LYS A 639 9.75 -32.24 70.78
C LYS A 639 9.20 -31.17 71.74
N LEU A 640 8.92 -29.97 71.22
CA LEU A 640 8.36 -28.85 72.00
C LEU A 640 6.98 -29.13 72.60
N ARG A 641 6.15 -29.99 71.99
CA ARG A 641 4.86 -30.37 72.56
C ARG A 641 5.04 -31.35 73.75
N ASN A 642 5.98 -32.26 73.62
CA ASN A 642 6.16 -33.39 74.53
C ASN A 642 7.06 -33.08 75.75
N GLN A 643 7.77 -31.95 75.76
CA GLN A 643 8.46 -31.44 76.95
C GLN A 643 7.46 -31.20 78.09
N ARG A 644 7.73 -31.81 79.26
CA ARG A 644 7.03 -31.55 80.53
C ARG A 644 7.53 -30.22 81.11
N HIS A 645 6.63 -29.44 81.71
CA HIS A 645 7.05 -28.26 82.47
C HIS A 645 7.94 -28.70 83.63
N PRO A 646 9.06 -28.02 83.93
CA PRO A 646 9.61 -28.05 85.27
C PRO A 646 8.55 -27.47 86.21
N LYS A 647 8.30 -28.12 87.35
CA LYS A 647 7.55 -27.50 88.44
C LYS A 647 8.45 -26.43 89.07
N SER A 648 7.97 -25.20 89.10
CA SER A 648 8.33 -24.19 90.09
C SER A 648 7.13 -24.05 91.02
#